data_AF-A0A3B0KGV7-F1
#
_entry.id   AF-A0A3B0KGV7-F1
#
_cell.length_a   1.000
_cell.length_b   1.000
_cell.length_c   1.000
_cell.angle_alpha   90.00
_cell.angle_beta   90.00
_cell.angle_gamma   90.00
#
_symmetry.space_group_name_H-M   'P 1'
#
loop_
_entity.id
_entity.type
_entity.pdbx_description
1 polymer ?
#
loop_
_entity_poly.entity_id
_entity_poly.type
_entity_poly.pdbx_seq_one_letter_code
_entity_poly.pdbx_strand_id
1 'polypeptide(L)'
;MSDTDDLDSCDFANISELDPHGAPEPEQLAILPPNHPLLSKFQRSLKDHLLRTKQKLENEIADIKYQVKGKEQRREDHGVTLYDMQQKMGFQEEQIKEISAEIDVHVQSRQVEELAVKSVKQIYEEKEKLTISQKALYHERMVELEDLQSLGSNIKKWAFDVEDEVKNAKRIVSRDAQLQRQLSQEKRKSDILFYRLDMEVKKRENELQSICDEEKAMKDVVSILNMSIADANTDLEVLQNEHKRLTQAWSEVIVAIQLRDKILFQVQDNMRKHRGSIKLNLAGIEAIKKQIAKEMELNRKLESFKQRLTDDTNVLRRNCQEENETLFRLQAKLDELPDFLARTEADLHEAVRDGSRLLSEIRKLDYTLDKYHQTKFRTEEAILKLAQDQLVADKATVYRLKLLNKSQERRRSIDLSLSKVQSQLASSMLDVEKLRSQVLKTKSQNEVITQSLNESELQSSTLEADLNKMHSKIEVKMKLFEKVSNKIETIQKQFGDASGNPTELKIKQIEKTIHTAESQIREHQQFWIMLQNHFVNLSQKRNDQLNEIQVTRKQLSIIKQKSLKIDQELETSENKTKDLYLYIQKYTSKLELLNEKIYKKRINHDMKETEFEHEQNELSQKLKDAELGILKLEEVISELRNTIELHKDLVIENHREALSWESKYKLLEETIRWSKTESSLNSEKGLMKTEIHRMNIRYIQLKRAQEKLVQDLEHCVMHREQIFVNATIKEHVKAKEIKLQTACQTQVRLDELHNRATLIHNEIAFLSETRLTDDVNKIERMIYMLRRIQSDLNTIIEDDANIRTQIENAHLSKHANLQKIIRKQTRAKAYRRLKQIKSIQSSVRSEMAIDQLSQKQSDMNSKLLELVQNLMIDYPTKITFLTKINQILKEE
;
A
#
# COMPACT_ATOMS: atom_id res chain seq x y z
N MET A 1 9.44 5.85 -99.94
CA MET A 1 9.63 5.48 -101.35
C MET A 1 8.50 4.55 -101.72
N SER A 2 7.74 4.95 -102.75
CA SER A 2 6.86 4.21 -103.68
C SER A 2 5.76 3.31 -103.09
N ASP A 3 4.47 3.67 -103.17
CA ASP A 3 3.58 3.79 -104.37
C ASP A 3 2.84 2.45 -104.60
N THR A 4 1.52 2.37 -104.35
CA THR A 4 0.38 2.45 -105.32
C THR A 4 0.41 1.31 -106.36
N ASP A 5 -0.66 0.68 -106.84
CA ASP A 5 -2.12 0.81 -106.75
C ASP A 5 -2.70 -0.54 -107.28
N ASP A 6 -4.04 -0.65 -107.29
CA ASP A 6 -4.84 -1.25 -108.37
C ASP A 6 -5.57 -2.63 -108.25
N LEU A 7 -6.89 -2.48 -108.45
CA LEU A 7 -7.82 -3.19 -109.36
C LEU A 7 -8.44 -4.56 -108.99
N ASP A 8 -9.74 -4.47 -108.62
CA ASP A 8 -10.93 -4.93 -109.36
C ASP A 8 -10.91 -6.24 -110.17
N SER A 9 -11.95 -7.07 -109.98
CA SER A 9 -12.22 -8.29 -110.74
C SER A 9 -13.68 -8.37 -111.20
N CYS A 10 -13.81 -8.69 -112.49
CA CYS A 10 -14.95 -8.56 -113.38
C CYS A 10 -15.91 -9.77 -113.42
N ASP A 11 -17.14 -9.48 -113.89
CA ASP A 11 -17.93 -10.08 -115.00
C ASP A 11 -18.10 -11.60 -115.20
N PHE A 12 -19.35 -11.99 -115.51
CA PHE A 12 -19.84 -12.80 -116.67
C PHE A 12 -21.39 -12.74 -116.64
N ALA A 13 -22.15 -12.04 -117.50
CA ALA A 13 -22.35 -12.04 -118.96
C ALA A 13 -23.46 -12.99 -119.48
N ASN A 14 -24.29 -12.41 -120.37
CA ASN A 14 -25.00 -12.98 -121.53
C ASN A 14 -26.37 -13.67 -121.40
N ILE A 15 -27.31 -13.60 -122.37
CA ILE A 15 -27.68 -12.69 -123.49
C ILE A 15 -28.88 -13.36 -124.22
N SER A 16 -29.81 -12.51 -124.69
CA SER A 16 -30.67 -12.53 -125.90
C SER A 16 -31.64 -13.67 -126.33
N GLU A 17 -32.85 -13.17 -126.65
CA GLU A 17 -33.65 -13.29 -127.91
C GLU A 17 -33.99 -14.66 -128.51
N LEU A 18 -35.31 -14.92 -128.70
CA LEU A 18 -35.97 -15.06 -130.02
C LEU A 18 -37.42 -15.60 -129.90
N ASP A 19 -38.34 -14.77 -130.39
CA ASP A 19 -39.41 -15.07 -131.36
C ASP A 19 -40.74 -15.83 -131.05
N PRO A 20 -41.78 -15.54 -131.86
CA PRO A 20 -43.20 -15.67 -131.55
C PRO A 20 -43.87 -16.86 -132.25
N HIS A 21 -44.91 -17.44 -131.65
CA HIS A 21 -45.78 -18.38 -132.34
C HIS A 21 -47.26 -18.17 -132.00
N GLY A 22 -48.03 -17.86 -133.05
CA GLY A 22 -49.27 -18.57 -133.39
C GLY A 22 -50.55 -18.21 -132.64
N ALA A 23 -51.37 -17.35 -133.25
CA ALA A 23 -52.82 -17.46 -133.14
C ALA A 23 -53.31 -18.67 -133.99
N PRO A 24 -54.62 -18.98 -134.00
CA PRO A 24 -55.49 -19.48 -132.92
C PRO A 24 -56.13 -20.83 -133.33
N GLU A 25 -56.80 -21.58 -132.44
CA GLU A 25 -58.14 -22.10 -132.81
C GLU A 25 -59.03 -22.36 -131.58
N PRO A 26 -60.33 -22.04 -131.70
CA PRO A 26 -61.33 -22.14 -130.65
C PRO A 26 -62.17 -23.41 -130.80
N GLU A 27 -62.47 -24.11 -129.70
CA GLU A 27 -63.68 -24.93 -129.71
C GLU A 27 -64.89 -24.01 -129.59
N GLN A 28 -65.52 -23.82 -130.75
CA GLN A 28 -66.76 -23.10 -130.94
C GLN A 28 -67.91 -23.79 -130.19
N LEU A 29 -68.59 -23.02 -129.35
CA LEU A 29 -70.05 -23.04 -129.27
C LEU A 29 -70.54 -21.59 -129.23
N ALA A 30 -70.66 -21.02 -130.44
CA ALA A 30 -71.90 -20.49 -130.98
C ALA A 30 -72.97 -20.03 -129.95
N ILE A 31 -73.58 -18.84 -129.96
CA ILE A 31 -73.79 -17.80 -130.98
C ILE A 31 -74.35 -16.55 -130.25
N LEU A 32 -73.90 -15.36 -130.64
CA LEU A 32 -74.74 -14.20 -131.00
C LEU A 32 -73.82 -13.16 -131.68
N PRO A 33 -74.13 -12.66 -132.88
CA PRO A 33 -73.28 -11.68 -133.56
C PRO A 33 -73.19 -10.37 -132.76
N PRO A 34 -72.04 -9.64 -132.78
CA PRO A 34 -71.78 -8.44 -131.97
C PRO A 34 -72.80 -7.30 -132.10
N ASN A 35 -73.63 -7.33 -133.16
CA ASN A 35 -74.61 -6.30 -133.49
C ASN A 35 -76.06 -6.76 -133.28
N HIS A 36 -76.32 -7.67 -132.34
CA HIS A 36 -77.68 -8.04 -131.97
C HIS A 36 -78.31 -6.98 -131.04
N PRO A 37 -79.54 -6.49 -131.28
CA PRO A 37 -80.18 -5.41 -130.50
C PRO A 37 -80.43 -5.71 -129.01
N LEU A 38 -80.09 -6.92 -128.53
CA LEU A 38 -80.10 -7.32 -127.12
C LEU A 38 -78.73 -7.14 -126.39
N LEU A 39 -77.63 -6.85 -127.09
CA LEU A 39 -76.26 -6.69 -126.53
C LEU A 39 -75.83 -5.23 -126.25
N SER A 40 -76.60 -4.24 -126.71
CA SER A 40 -76.27 -2.81 -126.59
C SER A 40 -76.23 -2.29 -125.14
N LYS A 41 -77.12 -2.77 -124.28
CA LYS A 41 -77.16 -2.41 -122.84
C LYS A 41 -76.02 -3.06 -122.04
N PHE A 42 -75.54 -4.24 -122.45
CA PHE A 42 -74.47 -4.98 -121.78
C PHE A 42 -73.09 -4.30 -121.95
N GLN A 43 -72.79 -3.78 -123.14
CA GLN A 43 -71.49 -3.19 -123.47
C GLN A 43 -71.23 -1.84 -122.78
N ARG A 44 -72.28 -1.07 -122.44
CA ARG A 44 -72.17 0.25 -121.80
C ARG A 44 -71.87 0.15 -120.29
N SER A 45 -72.53 -0.78 -119.58
CA SER A 45 -72.33 -1.01 -118.14
C SER A 45 -70.92 -1.54 -117.80
N LEU A 46 -70.27 -2.25 -118.72
CA LEU A 46 -68.94 -2.83 -118.49
C LEU A 46 -67.82 -1.77 -118.46
N LYS A 47 -67.99 -0.67 -119.20
CA LYS A 47 -66.96 0.38 -119.36
C LYS A 47 -66.80 1.26 -118.11
N ASP A 48 -67.91 1.64 -117.48
CA ASP A 48 -67.90 2.52 -116.30
C ASP A 48 -67.37 1.82 -115.02
N HIS A 49 -67.56 0.51 -114.92
CA HIS A 49 -67.05 -0.30 -113.80
C HIS A 49 -65.52 -0.33 -113.74
N LEU A 50 -64.85 -0.45 -114.90
CA LEU A 50 -63.39 -0.59 -115.00
C LEU A 50 -62.63 0.71 -114.66
N LEU A 51 -63.24 1.88 -114.86
CA LEU A 51 -62.60 3.17 -114.55
C LEU A 51 -62.58 3.48 -113.04
N ARG A 52 -63.61 3.08 -112.29
CA ARG A 52 -63.69 3.31 -110.82
C ARG A 52 -62.77 2.39 -110.02
N THR A 53 -62.52 1.17 -110.50
CA THR A 53 -61.58 0.23 -109.87
C THR A 53 -60.13 0.68 -110.02
N LYS A 54 -59.80 1.33 -111.15
CA LYS A 54 -58.46 1.88 -111.39
C LYS A 54 -58.10 2.98 -110.37
N GLN A 55 -59.00 3.94 -110.14
CA GLN A 55 -58.76 5.04 -109.19
C GLN A 55 -58.60 4.58 -107.73
N LYS A 56 -59.29 3.51 -107.31
CA LYS A 56 -59.14 2.97 -105.95
C LYS A 56 -57.76 2.32 -105.72
N LEU A 57 -57.28 1.56 -106.70
CA LEU A 57 -55.97 0.92 -106.63
C LEU A 57 -54.84 1.97 -106.65
N GLU A 58 -55.00 3.06 -107.38
CA GLU A 58 -54.04 4.17 -107.38
C GLU A 58 -53.92 4.85 -106.00
N ASN A 59 -55.04 5.02 -105.29
CA ASN A 59 -55.04 5.59 -103.93
C ASN A 59 -54.44 4.62 -102.88
N GLU A 60 -54.74 3.32 -102.96
CA GLU A 60 -54.14 2.32 -102.06
C GLU A 60 -52.61 2.22 -102.25
N ILE A 61 -52.13 2.32 -103.49
CA ILE A 61 -50.70 2.36 -103.78
C ILE A 61 -50.05 3.62 -103.17
N ALA A 62 -50.74 4.77 -103.19
CA ALA A 62 -50.23 6.00 -102.60
C ALA A 62 -50.13 5.91 -101.06
N ASP A 63 -51.14 5.35 -100.39
CA ASP A 63 -51.13 5.16 -98.93
C ASP A 63 -50.05 4.18 -98.47
N ILE A 64 -49.86 3.08 -99.20
CA ILE A 64 -48.79 2.10 -98.91
C ILE A 64 -47.41 2.76 -99.06
N LYS A 65 -47.20 3.54 -100.13
CA LYS A 65 -45.93 4.27 -100.32
C LYS A 65 -45.66 5.26 -99.18
N TYR A 66 -46.68 5.97 -98.68
CA TYR A 66 -46.53 6.87 -97.54
C TYR A 66 -46.17 6.13 -96.25
N GLN A 67 -46.82 5.00 -95.97
CA GLN A 67 -46.52 4.18 -94.79
C GLN A 67 -45.11 3.58 -94.81
N VAL A 68 -44.63 3.15 -95.98
CA VAL A 68 -43.26 2.64 -96.14
C VAL A 68 -42.25 3.73 -95.83
N LYS A 69 -42.42 4.93 -96.39
CA LYS A 69 -41.55 6.09 -96.12
C LYS A 69 -41.54 6.46 -94.63
N GLY A 70 -42.69 6.43 -93.97
CA GLY A 70 -42.80 6.68 -92.53
C GLY A 70 -42.20 5.58 -91.63
N LYS A 71 -41.99 4.36 -92.15
CA LYS A 71 -41.26 3.30 -91.43
C LYS A 71 -39.75 3.41 -91.65
N GLU A 72 -39.31 3.78 -92.84
CA GLU A 72 -37.90 4.02 -93.15
C GLU A 72 -37.33 5.16 -92.30
N GLN A 73 -38.04 6.29 -92.20
CA GLN A 73 -37.64 7.41 -91.36
C GLN A 73 -37.52 7.03 -89.88
N ARG A 74 -38.51 6.27 -89.36
CA ARG A 74 -38.42 5.75 -87.98
C ARG A 74 -37.23 4.82 -87.79
N ARG A 75 -36.88 3.99 -88.78
CA ARG A 75 -35.70 3.12 -88.69
C ARG A 75 -34.41 3.93 -88.59
N GLU A 76 -34.29 5.00 -89.36
CA GLU A 76 -33.14 5.92 -89.30
C GLU A 76 -33.05 6.63 -87.95
N ASP A 77 -34.16 7.15 -87.42
CA ASP A 77 -34.20 7.78 -86.10
C ASP A 77 -33.74 6.81 -84.98
N HIS A 78 -34.23 5.57 -85.01
CA HIS A 78 -33.80 4.54 -84.06
C HIS A 78 -32.31 4.20 -84.24
N GLY A 79 -31.81 4.18 -85.48
CA GLY A 79 -30.39 3.97 -85.78
C GLY A 79 -29.48 5.04 -85.15
N VAL A 80 -29.86 6.31 -85.24
CA VAL A 80 -29.11 7.42 -84.61
C VAL A 80 -29.13 7.29 -83.08
N THR A 81 -30.28 7.00 -82.48
CA THR A 81 -30.37 6.83 -81.02
C THR A 81 -29.53 5.65 -80.50
N LEU A 82 -29.44 4.56 -81.27
CA LEU A 82 -28.59 3.41 -80.93
C LEU A 82 -27.11 3.76 -81.00
N TYR A 83 -26.70 4.56 -81.98
CA TYR A 83 -25.32 5.02 -82.10
C TYR A 83 -24.91 5.94 -80.94
N ASP A 84 -25.77 6.90 -80.57
CA ASP A 84 -25.54 7.75 -79.39
C ASP A 84 -25.42 6.94 -78.09
N MET A 85 -26.21 5.87 -77.97
CA MET A 85 -26.16 4.98 -76.81
C MET A 85 -24.88 4.12 -76.79
N GLN A 86 -24.41 3.66 -77.95
CA GLN A 86 -23.11 3.00 -78.08
C GLN A 86 -21.95 3.94 -77.70
N GLN A 87 -22.00 5.22 -78.09
CA GLN A 87 -20.97 6.18 -77.71
C GLN A 87 -20.95 6.41 -76.18
N LYS A 88 -22.12 6.52 -75.55
CA LYS A 88 -22.23 6.64 -74.09
C LYS A 88 -21.72 5.40 -73.36
N MET A 89 -21.99 4.21 -73.87
CA MET A 89 -21.44 2.96 -73.32
C MET A 89 -19.91 2.92 -73.41
N GLY A 90 -19.33 3.29 -74.55
CA GLY A 90 -17.88 3.35 -74.70
C GLY A 90 -17.21 4.29 -73.71
N PHE A 91 -17.81 5.46 -73.46
CA PHE A 91 -17.34 6.39 -72.44
C PHE A 91 -17.43 5.81 -71.02
N GLN A 92 -18.52 5.10 -70.69
CA GLN A 92 -18.66 4.44 -69.40
C GLN A 92 -17.65 3.30 -69.20
N GLU A 93 -17.35 2.53 -70.25
CA GLU A 93 -16.33 1.47 -70.19
C GLU A 93 -14.92 2.05 -69.95
N GLU A 94 -14.61 3.22 -70.52
CA GLU A 94 -13.35 3.92 -70.27
C GLU A 94 -13.26 4.42 -68.83
N GLN A 95 -14.33 5.01 -68.29
CA GLN A 95 -14.41 5.41 -66.88
C GLN A 95 -14.26 4.22 -65.92
N ILE A 96 -14.88 3.08 -66.23
CA ILE A 96 -14.75 1.87 -65.39
C ILE A 96 -13.30 1.38 -65.37
N LYS A 97 -12.57 1.45 -66.50
CA LYS A 97 -11.15 1.08 -66.57
C LYS A 97 -10.28 2.03 -65.75
N GLU A 98 -10.55 3.33 -65.80
CA GLU A 98 -9.84 4.33 -64.99
C GLU A 98 -10.04 4.09 -63.49
N ILE A 99 -11.30 3.94 -63.05
CA ILE A 99 -11.62 3.64 -61.65
C ILE A 99 -11.00 2.30 -61.21
N SER A 100 -11.00 1.28 -62.07
CA SER A 100 -10.37 -0.01 -61.76
C SER A 100 -8.87 0.12 -61.53
N ALA A 101 -8.17 0.94 -62.34
CA ALA A 101 -6.76 1.21 -62.16
C ALA A 101 -6.47 1.98 -60.85
N GLU A 102 -7.33 2.92 -60.47
CA GLU A 102 -7.24 3.62 -59.18
C GLU A 102 -7.43 2.66 -58.00
N ILE A 103 -8.40 1.75 -58.09
CA ILE A 103 -8.62 0.71 -57.07
C ILE A 103 -7.38 -0.16 -56.90
N ASP A 104 -6.75 -0.60 -57.99
CA ASP A 104 -5.53 -1.42 -57.93
C ASP A 104 -4.37 -0.69 -57.24
N VAL A 105 -4.20 0.61 -57.51
CA VAL A 105 -3.20 1.45 -56.82
C VAL A 105 -3.50 1.54 -55.32
N HIS A 106 -4.77 1.74 -54.94
CA HIS A 106 -5.16 1.77 -53.53
C HIS A 106 -4.98 0.42 -52.83
N VAL A 107 -5.27 -0.69 -53.50
CA VAL A 107 -5.04 -2.04 -52.96
C VAL A 107 -3.55 -2.28 -52.71
N GLN A 108 -2.68 -1.91 -53.65
CA GLN A 108 -1.23 -2.02 -53.48
C GLN A 108 -0.73 -1.14 -52.32
N SER A 109 -1.19 0.10 -52.23
CA SER A 109 -0.86 1.01 -51.12
C SER A 109 -1.29 0.41 -49.77
N ARG A 110 -2.51 -0.15 -49.69
CA ARG A 110 -3.00 -0.82 -48.47
C ARG A 110 -2.11 -2.00 -48.06
N GLN A 111 -1.68 -2.83 -49.02
CA GLN A 111 -0.81 -3.98 -48.74
C GLN A 111 0.55 -3.56 -48.17
N VAL A 112 1.15 -2.49 -48.70
CA VAL A 112 2.43 -1.95 -48.19
C VAL A 112 2.26 -1.47 -46.75
N GLU A 113 1.20 -0.72 -46.47
CA GLU A 113 0.91 -0.25 -45.10
C GLU A 113 0.60 -1.40 -44.14
N GLU A 114 -0.15 -2.42 -44.57
CA GLU A 114 -0.40 -3.62 -43.76
C GLU A 114 0.88 -4.38 -43.41
N LEU A 115 1.84 -4.47 -44.33
CA LEU A 115 3.15 -5.06 -44.07
C LEU A 115 3.98 -4.21 -43.10
N ALA A 116 3.95 -2.89 -43.23
CA ALA A 116 4.59 -1.97 -42.29
C ALA A 116 3.99 -2.08 -40.88
N VAL A 117 2.67 -2.16 -40.77
CA VAL A 117 2.00 -2.37 -39.47
C VAL A 117 2.37 -3.72 -38.85
N LYS A 118 2.47 -4.79 -39.66
CA LYS A 118 2.91 -6.10 -39.16
C LYS A 118 4.33 -6.07 -38.62
N SER A 119 5.27 -5.40 -39.29
CA SER A 119 6.65 -5.30 -38.80
C SER A 119 6.74 -4.47 -37.52
N VAL A 120 6.00 -3.37 -37.42
CA VAL A 120 5.92 -2.55 -36.19
C VAL A 120 5.32 -3.34 -35.03
N LYS A 121 4.27 -4.15 -35.26
CA LYS A 121 3.68 -5.03 -34.23
C LYS A 121 4.68 -6.05 -33.71
N GLN A 122 5.46 -6.69 -34.59
CA GLN A 122 6.51 -7.64 -34.17
C GLN A 122 7.57 -6.96 -33.30
N ILE A 123 8.04 -5.78 -33.69
CA ILE A 123 8.99 -5.00 -32.88
C ILE A 123 8.39 -4.63 -31.53
N TYR A 124 7.11 -4.26 -31.48
CA TYR A 124 6.42 -3.95 -30.23
C TYR A 124 6.32 -5.18 -29.31
N GLU A 125 5.92 -6.34 -29.83
CA GLU A 125 5.86 -7.59 -29.06
C GLU A 125 7.23 -7.99 -28.50
N GLU A 126 8.31 -7.80 -29.26
CA GLU A 126 9.67 -8.02 -28.77
C GLU A 126 10.04 -7.04 -27.64
N LYS A 127 9.66 -5.76 -27.78
CA LYS A 127 9.88 -4.74 -26.73
C LYS A 127 9.05 -5.02 -25.48
N GLU A 128 7.83 -5.51 -25.63
CA GLU A 128 6.97 -5.91 -24.53
C GLU A 128 7.58 -7.10 -23.76
N LYS A 129 7.99 -8.16 -24.48
CA LYS A 129 8.71 -9.30 -23.89
C LYS A 129 9.99 -8.87 -23.16
N LEU A 130 10.77 -7.96 -23.75
CA LEU A 130 11.97 -7.40 -23.11
C LEU A 130 11.63 -6.59 -21.85
N THR A 131 10.53 -5.83 -21.88
CA THR A 131 10.10 -5.03 -20.72
C THR A 131 9.63 -5.94 -19.58
N ILE A 132 8.92 -7.02 -19.90
CA ILE A 132 8.49 -8.02 -18.92
C ILE A 132 9.71 -8.71 -18.30
N SER A 133 10.69 -9.13 -19.10
CA SER A 133 11.91 -9.76 -18.57
C SER A 133 12.75 -8.80 -17.72
N GLN A 134 12.85 -7.52 -18.12
CA GLN A 134 13.51 -6.50 -17.31
C GLN A 134 12.79 -6.21 -16.00
N LYS A 135 11.44 -6.18 -16.00
CA LYS A 135 10.64 -6.04 -14.77
C LYS A 135 10.83 -7.23 -13.83
N ALA A 136 10.85 -8.45 -14.35
CA ALA A 136 11.10 -9.66 -13.57
C ALA A 136 12.50 -9.62 -12.93
N LEU A 137 13.53 -9.29 -13.71
CA LEU A 137 14.90 -9.14 -13.22
C LEU A 137 15.00 -8.02 -12.17
N TYR A 138 14.32 -6.89 -12.38
CA TYR A 138 14.28 -5.81 -11.39
C TYR A 138 13.65 -6.28 -10.07
N HIS A 139 12.55 -7.03 -10.13
CA HIS A 139 11.91 -7.55 -8.93
C HIS A 139 12.82 -8.53 -8.18
N GLU A 140 13.49 -9.44 -8.91
CA GLU A 140 14.50 -10.35 -8.34
C GLU A 140 15.63 -9.57 -7.64
N ARG A 141 16.16 -8.53 -8.28
CA ARG A 141 17.20 -7.67 -7.66
C ARG A 141 16.68 -6.86 -6.47
N MET A 142 15.41 -6.47 -6.45
CA MET A 142 14.81 -5.78 -5.29
C MET A 142 14.65 -6.73 -4.10
N VAL A 143 14.24 -7.98 -4.34
CA VAL A 143 14.19 -9.02 -3.31
C VAL A 143 15.59 -9.30 -2.75
N GLU A 144 16.60 -9.47 -3.62
CA GLU A 144 17.99 -9.62 -3.16
C GLU A 144 18.47 -8.41 -2.33
N LEU A 145 18.04 -7.19 -2.67
CA LEU A 145 18.39 -5.98 -1.94
C LEU A 145 17.71 -5.95 -0.56
N GLU A 146 16.43 -6.34 -0.49
CA GLU A 146 15.70 -6.47 0.78
C GLU A 146 16.34 -7.55 1.68
N ASP A 147 16.72 -8.68 1.10
CA ASP A 147 17.46 -9.75 1.81
C ASP A 147 18.79 -9.23 2.34
N LEU A 148 19.59 -8.54 1.52
CA LEU A 148 20.86 -7.93 1.94
C LEU A 148 20.65 -6.83 3.00
N GLN A 149 19.57 -6.06 2.91
CA GLN A 149 19.25 -5.03 3.90
C GLN A 149 18.80 -5.65 5.22
N SER A 150 18.04 -6.75 5.18
CA SER A 150 17.66 -7.53 6.36
C SER A 150 18.90 -8.16 7.02
N LEU A 151 19.81 -8.74 6.23
CA LEU A 151 21.08 -9.28 6.69
C LEU A 151 21.95 -8.18 7.32
N GLY A 152 22.04 -7.01 6.68
CA GLY A 152 22.76 -5.86 7.24
C GLY A 152 22.18 -5.35 8.55
N SER A 153 20.85 -5.38 8.71
CA SER A 153 20.17 -5.06 9.98
C SER A 153 20.48 -6.12 11.05
N ASN A 154 20.45 -7.40 10.70
CA ASN A 154 20.77 -8.50 11.61
C ASN A 154 22.23 -8.46 12.07
N ILE A 155 23.18 -8.21 11.15
CA ILE A 155 24.60 -8.03 11.50
C ILE A 155 24.79 -6.85 12.46
N LYS A 156 24.08 -5.73 12.26
CA LYS A 156 24.13 -4.59 13.20
C LYS A 156 23.58 -4.95 14.58
N LYS A 157 22.48 -5.71 14.65
CA LYS A 157 21.93 -6.22 15.92
C LYS A 157 22.93 -7.13 16.62
N TRP A 158 23.47 -8.12 15.92
CA TRP A 158 24.49 -9.02 16.47
C TRP A 158 25.73 -8.27 16.95
N ALA A 159 26.19 -7.27 16.21
CA ALA A 159 27.30 -6.43 16.65
C ALA A 159 26.97 -5.66 17.94
N PHE A 160 25.76 -5.14 18.07
CA PHE A 160 25.30 -4.46 19.29
C PHE A 160 25.18 -5.42 20.47
N ASP A 161 24.58 -6.60 20.26
CA ASP A 161 24.41 -7.63 21.28
C ASP A 161 25.79 -8.11 21.79
N VAL A 162 26.74 -8.37 20.88
CA VAL A 162 28.12 -8.72 21.24
C VAL A 162 28.81 -7.57 21.98
N GLU A 163 28.61 -6.32 21.58
CA GLU A 163 29.19 -5.17 22.28
C GLU A 163 28.62 -5.04 23.71
N ASP A 164 27.33 -5.28 23.90
CA ASP A 164 26.68 -5.27 25.20
C ASP A 164 27.09 -6.46 26.07
N GLU A 165 27.26 -7.65 25.48
CA GLU A 165 27.85 -8.81 26.15
C GLU A 165 29.29 -8.52 26.59
N VAL A 166 30.11 -7.89 25.74
CA VAL A 166 31.49 -7.50 26.10
C VAL A 166 31.47 -6.43 27.21
N LYS A 167 30.56 -5.47 27.18
CA LYS A 167 30.39 -4.49 28.28
C LYS A 167 29.95 -5.16 29.57
N ASN A 168 29.06 -6.15 29.50
CA ASN A 168 28.62 -6.93 30.65
C ASN A 168 29.76 -7.79 31.19
N ALA A 169 30.51 -8.48 30.33
CA ALA A 169 31.70 -9.24 30.70
C ALA A 169 32.76 -8.34 31.37
N LYS A 170 33.04 -7.16 30.80
CA LYS A 170 33.94 -6.18 31.44
C LYS A 170 33.43 -5.73 32.81
N ARG A 171 32.12 -5.50 32.97
CA ARG A 171 31.51 -5.17 34.27
C ARG A 171 31.63 -6.32 35.27
N ILE A 172 31.39 -7.56 34.83
CA ILE A 172 31.55 -8.77 35.67
C ILE A 172 33.01 -8.91 36.10
N VAL A 173 33.96 -8.87 35.17
CA VAL A 173 35.40 -8.95 35.48
C VAL A 173 35.85 -7.83 36.42
N SER A 174 35.36 -6.60 36.23
CA SER A 174 35.66 -5.50 37.14
C SER A 174 35.09 -5.73 38.54
N ARG A 175 33.86 -6.27 38.63
CA ARG A 175 33.22 -6.60 39.92
C ARG A 175 33.95 -7.74 40.61
N ASP A 176 34.32 -8.79 39.87
CA ASP A 176 35.11 -9.91 40.39
C ASP A 176 36.47 -9.45 40.87
N ALA A 177 37.17 -8.59 40.11
CA ALA A 177 38.43 -8.01 40.54
C ALA A 177 38.30 -7.17 41.83
N GLN A 178 37.18 -6.44 41.99
CA GLN A 178 36.87 -5.69 43.20
C GLN A 178 36.57 -6.64 44.38
N LEU A 179 35.78 -7.69 44.15
CA LEU A 179 35.46 -8.71 45.14
C LEU A 179 36.72 -9.45 45.60
N GLN A 180 37.62 -9.80 44.67
CA GLN A 180 38.91 -10.43 44.95
C GLN A 180 39.79 -9.52 45.82
N ARG A 181 39.79 -8.20 45.56
CA ARG A 181 40.48 -7.23 46.42
C ARG A 181 39.87 -7.18 47.82
N GLN A 182 38.56 -7.15 47.94
CA GLN A 182 37.88 -7.16 49.24
C GLN A 182 38.20 -8.45 50.01
N LEU A 183 38.06 -9.62 49.37
CA LEU A 183 38.40 -10.93 49.94
C LEU A 183 39.86 -11.01 50.39
N SER A 184 40.81 -10.49 49.59
CA SER A 184 42.22 -10.47 49.98
C SER A 184 42.49 -9.52 51.17
N GLN A 185 41.79 -8.38 51.26
CA GLN A 185 41.86 -7.48 52.42
C GLN A 185 41.25 -8.11 53.67
N GLU A 186 40.08 -8.74 53.55
CA GLU A 186 39.43 -9.49 54.63
C GLU A 186 40.32 -10.63 55.11
N LYS A 187 40.90 -11.41 54.18
CA LYS A 187 41.83 -12.49 54.51
C LYS A 187 43.05 -11.95 55.25
N ARG A 188 43.64 -10.84 54.79
CA ARG A 188 44.74 -10.17 55.50
C ARG A 188 44.34 -9.72 56.91
N LYS A 189 43.15 -9.15 57.10
CA LYS A 189 42.64 -8.77 58.43
C LYS A 189 42.46 -10.01 59.33
N SER A 190 41.90 -11.07 58.77
CA SER A 190 41.73 -12.35 59.46
C SER A 190 43.07 -12.95 59.86
N ASP A 191 44.07 -12.93 58.99
CA ASP A 191 45.40 -13.48 59.29
C ASP A 191 46.11 -12.68 60.40
N ILE A 192 45.95 -11.35 60.41
CA ILE A 192 46.44 -10.50 61.51
C ILE A 192 45.71 -10.83 62.82
N LEU A 193 44.40 -11.07 62.78
CA LEU A 193 43.62 -11.47 63.94
C LEU A 193 44.05 -12.85 64.45
N PHE A 194 44.22 -13.83 63.55
CA PHE A 194 44.73 -15.16 63.90
C PHE A 194 46.10 -15.08 64.54
N TYR A 195 47.02 -14.28 63.99
CA TYR A 195 48.33 -14.07 64.59
C TYR A 195 48.23 -13.46 66.00
N ARG A 196 47.35 -12.47 66.21
CA ARG A 196 47.11 -11.92 67.56
C ARG A 196 46.53 -12.95 68.51
N LEU A 197 45.55 -13.72 68.06
CA LEU A 197 44.95 -14.79 68.86
C LEU A 197 45.98 -15.87 69.21
N ASP A 198 46.84 -16.28 68.27
CA ASP A 198 47.92 -17.23 68.52
C ASP A 198 48.93 -16.70 69.56
N MET A 199 49.27 -15.42 69.48
CA MET A 199 50.13 -14.77 70.47
C MET A 199 49.47 -14.67 71.84
N GLU A 200 48.17 -14.38 71.90
CA GLU A 200 47.42 -14.35 73.17
C GLU A 200 47.26 -15.75 73.75
N VAL A 201 46.99 -16.77 72.92
CA VAL A 201 46.95 -18.18 73.33
C VAL A 201 48.29 -18.60 73.93
N LYS A 202 49.41 -18.34 73.26
CA LYS A 202 50.75 -18.63 73.80
C LYS A 202 51.01 -17.91 75.12
N LYS A 203 50.54 -16.66 75.27
CA LYS A 203 50.65 -15.92 76.53
C LYS A 203 49.84 -16.61 77.63
N ARG A 204 48.59 -17.01 77.36
CA ARG A 204 47.75 -17.74 78.31
C ARG A 204 48.28 -19.12 78.65
N GLU A 205 48.87 -19.83 77.68
CA GLU A 205 49.53 -21.13 77.92
C GLU A 205 50.72 -20.96 78.88
N ASN A 206 51.53 -19.91 78.70
CA ASN A 206 52.62 -19.60 79.63
C ASN A 206 52.12 -19.21 81.03
N GLU A 207 51.06 -18.40 81.11
CA GLU A 207 50.41 -18.06 82.39
C GLU A 207 49.84 -19.30 83.08
N LEU A 208 49.19 -20.19 82.32
CA LEU A 208 48.62 -21.44 82.84
C LEU A 208 49.71 -22.41 83.29
N GLN A 209 50.84 -22.47 82.59
CA GLN A 209 52.00 -23.24 83.02
C GLN A 209 52.55 -22.71 84.35
N SER A 210 52.66 -21.39 84.51
CA SER A 210 53.06 -20.76 85.78
C SER A 210 52.10 -21.12 86.92
N ILE A 211 50.79 -21.03 86.68
CA ILE A 211 49.77 -21.37 87.68
C ILE A 211 49.81 -22.87 88.02
N CYS A 212 50.00 -23.76 87.04
CA CYS A 212 50.14 -25.20 87.29
C CYS A 212 51.37 -25.51 88.15
N ASP A 213 52.47 -24.79 87.95
CA ASP A 213 53.68 -24.97 88.75
C ASP A 213 53.51 -24.38 90.18
N GLU A 214 52.79 -23.28 90.33
CA GLU A 214 52.35 -22.76 91.64
C GLU A 214 51.38 -23.72 92.36
N GLU A 215 50.43 -24.33 91.64
CA GLU A 215 49.48 -25.31 92.18
C GLU A 215 50.21 -26.56 92.70
N LYS A 216 51.22 -27.06 91.97
CA LYS A 216 52.07 -28.17 92.44
C LYS A 216 52.79 -27.80 93.73
N ALA A 217 53.43 -26.62 93.77
CA ALA A 217 54.09 -26.14 94.98
C ALA A 217 53.11 -26.00 96.17
N MET A 218 51.89 -25.52 95.92
CA MET A 218 50.85 -25.41 96.94
C MET A 218 50.33 -26.77 97.41
N LYS A 219 50.19 -27.76 96.51
CA LYS A 219 49.84 -29.15 96.87
C LYS A 219 50.90 -29.80 97.75
N ASP A 220 52.18 -29.55 97.49
CA ASP A 220 53.27 -30.04 98.34
C ASP A 220 53.19 -29.41 99.74
N VAL A 221 52.89 -28.11 99.84
CA VAL A 221 52.65 -27.43 101.13
C VAL A 221 51.42 -27.98 101.85
N VAL A 222 50.32 -28.21 101.15
CA VAL A 222 49.08 -28.80 101.72
C VAL A 222 49.33 -30.25 102.18
N SER A 223 50.15 -31.01 101.46
CA SER A 223 50.56 -32.36 101.87
C SER A 223 51.30 -32.34 103.22
N ILE A 224 52.24 -31.40 103.38
CA ILE A 224 52.96 -31.18 104.64
C ILE A 224 51.99 -30.77 105.76
N LEU A 225 51.04 -29.87 105.47
CA LEU A 225 50.05 -29.41 106.44
C LEU A 225 49.08 -30.54 106.86
N ASN A 226 48.64 -31.36 105.92
CA ASN A 226 47.80 -32.52 106.17
C ASN A 226 48.51 -33.56 107.03
N MET A 227 49.82 -33.76 106.83
CA MET A 227 50.63 -34.60 107.72
C MET A 227 50.58 -34.07 109.17
N SER A 228 50.76 -32.76 109.34
CA SER A 228 50.67 -32.11 110.66
C SER A 228 49.27 -32.17 111.28
N ILE A 229 48.21 -32.08 110.46
CA ILE A 229 46.81 -32.25 110.92
C ILE A 229 46.56 -33.71 111.31
N ALA A 230 47.09 -34.69 110.57
CA ALA A 230 47.00 -36.09 110.93
C ALA A 230 47.66 -36.35 112.28
N ASP A 231 48.86 -35.82 112.51
CA ASP A 231 49.54 -35.89 113.81
C ASP A 231 48.69 -35.26 114.93
N ALA A 232 48.14 -34.06 114.72
CA ALA A 232 47.26 -33.41 115.70
C ALA A 232 45.94 -34.18 115.93
N ASN A 233 45.40 -34.84 114.90
CA ASN A 233 44.22 -35.71 115.03
C ASN A 233 44.55 -36.97 115.83
N THR A 234 45.74 -37.55 115.67
CA THR A 234 46.17 -38.67 116.52
C THR A 234 46.27 -38.24 117.99
N ASP A 235 46.75 -37.04 118.27
CA ASP A 235 46.76 -36.47 119.62
C ASP A 235 45.33 -36.23 120.15
N LEU A 236 44.41 -35.77 119.30
CA LEU A 236 42.99 -35.62 119.65
C LEU A 236 42.30 -36.97 119.89
N GLU A 237 42.64 -38.03 119.15
CA GLU A 237 42.12 -39.38 119.39
C GLU A 237 42.57 -39.91 120.75
N VAL A 238 43.80 -39.62 121.16
CA VAL A 238 44.30 -39.92 122.51
C VAL A 238 43.45 -39.20 123.57
N LEU A 239 43.19 -37.90 123.40
CA LEU A 239 42.32 -37.13 124.30
C LEU A 239 40.85 -37.62 124.29
N GLN A 240 40.33 -38.02 123.13
CA GLN A 240 38.97 -38.54 122.99
C GLN A 240 38.84 -39.92 123.65
N ASN A 241 39.89 -40.73 123.66
CA ASN A 241 39.93 -41.98 124.41
C ASN A 241 39.90 -41.73 125.94
N GLU A 242 40.57 -40.69 126.42
CA GLU A 242 40.44 -40.26 127.83
C GLU A 242 39.02 -39.76 128.15
N HIS A 243 38.41 -38.98 127.25
CA HIS A 243 37.01 -38.55 127.38
C HIS A 243 36.01 -39.72 127.33
N LYS A 244 36.25 -40.74 126.49
CA LYS A 244 35.45 -41.97 126.45
C LYS A 244 35.50 -42.71 127.78
N ARG A 245 36.67 -42.80 128.43
CA ARG A 245 36.79 -43.36 129.79
C ARG A 245 35.91 -42.61 130.80
N LEU A 246 35.90 -41.28 130.72
CA LEU A 246 35.05 -40.45 131.58
C LEU A 246 33.56 -40.59 131.26
N THR A 247 33.22 -40.71 129.98
CA THR A 247 31.84 -40.88 129.49
C THR A 247 31.30 -42.26 129.83
N GLN A 248 32.12 -43.30 129.82
CA GLN A 248 31.72 -44.66 130.21
C GLN A 248 31.27 -44.71 131.68
N ALA A 249 31.95 -43.99 132.57
CA ALA A 249 31.51 -43.80 133.96
C ALA A 249 30.17 -43.05 134.07
N TRP A 250 29.89 -42.12 133.14
CA TRP A 250 28.59 -41.44 133.01
C TRP A 250 27.51 -42.30 132.34
N SER A 251 27.89 -43.25 131.48
CA SER A 251 26.99 -44.10 130.70
C SER A 251 26.30 -45.16 131.55
N GLU A 252 26.95 -45.63 132.60
CA GLU A 252 26.34 -46.52 133.60
C GLU A 252 25.13 -45.86 134.28
N VAL A 253 25.12 -44.53 134.41
CA VAL A 253 23.98 -43.75 134.93
C VAL A 253 22.83 -43.65 133.90
N ILE A 254 23.13 -43.67 132.59
CA ILE A 254 22.16 -43.54 131.49
C ILE A 254 21.47 -44.88 131.14
N VAL A 255 22.12 -46.02 131.35
CA VAL A 255 21.51 -47.36 131.12
C VAL A 255 20.22 -47.56 131.95
N ALA A 256 20.14 -46.93 133.12
CA ALA A 256 18.91 -46.91 133.93
C ALA A 256 17.74 -46.15 133.27
N ILE A 257 18.03 -45.20 132.36
CA ILE A 257 17.05 -44.36 131.65
C ILE A 257 16.57 -45.05 130.37
N GLN A 258 17.40 -45.84 129.69
CA GLN A 258 17.10 -46.50 128.40
C GLN A 258 16.08 -47.65 128.45
N LEU A 259 15.78 -48.23 129.63
CA LEU A 259 14.69 -49.20 129.75
C LEU A 259 13.30 -48.56 129.48
N ARG A 260 13.24 -47.23 129.55
CA ARG A 260 12.03 -46.41 129.38
C ARG A 260 11.71 -46.08 127.91
N ASP A 261 12.70 -46.12 127.01
CA ASP A 261 12.55 -45.79 125.58
C ASP A 261 12.22 -46.99 124.67
N LYS A 262 11.95 -48.14 125.29
CA LYS A 262 11.19 -49.30 124.75
C LYS A 262 9.83 -48.91 124.13
N ILE A 263 9.41 -47.67 124.32
CA ILE A 263 8.22 -47.02 123.79
C ILE A 263 8.37 -46.61 122.32
N LEU A 264 9.54 -46.76 121.69
CA LEU A 264 9.69 -46.60 120.24
C LEU A 264 9.25 -47.83 119.42
N PHE A 265 8.27 -48.55 119.97
CA PHE A 265 7.07 -49.17 119.38
C PHE A 265 6.52 -48.57 118.05
N GLN A 266 7.04 -47.44 117.58
CA GLN A 266 6.68 -46.79 116.32
C GLN A 266 7.14 -47.54 115.07
N VAL A 267 8.02 -48.53 115.18
CA VAL A 267 8.50 -49.27 114.02
C VAL A 267 7.48 -50.30 113.48
N GLN A 268 6.40 -50.62 114.22
CA GLN A 268 5.48 -51.71 113.84
C GLN A 268 4.12 -51.30 113.24
N ASP A 269 3.73 -50.02 113.19
CA ASP A 269 2.39 -49.60 112.72
C ASP A 269 2.28 -49.43 111.19
N ASN A 270 3.37 -49.12 110.49
CA ASN A 270 3.31 -48.79 109.05
C ASN A 270 3.13 -50.00 108.12
N MET A 271 3.34 -51.23 108.58
CA MET A 271 3.32 -52.43 107.73
C MET A 271 1.92 -53.06 107.55
N ARG A 272 0.90 -52.65 108.33
CA ARG A 272 -0.43 -53.30 108.31
C ARG A 272 -1.45 -52.64 107.37
N LYS A 273 -1.29 -51.37 106.97
CA LYS A 273 -2.31 -50.60 106.21
C LYS A 273 -2.47 -51.01 104.74
N HIS A 274 -1.44 -51.55 104.08
CA HIS A 274 -1.53 -51.91 102.66
C HIS A 274 -2.24 -53.24 102.35
N ARG A 275 -2.48 -54.11 103.34
CA ARG A 275 -3.02 -55.47 103.10
C ARG A 275 -4.56 -55.56 103.10
N GLY A 276 -5.28 -54.52 103.53
CA GLY A 276 -6.75 -54.52 103.66
C GLY A 276 -7.54 -54.10 102.41
N SER A 277 -6.97 -53.28 101.52
CA SER A 277 -7.72 -52.65 100.42
C SER A 277 -8.11 -53.59 99.27
N ILE A 278 -7.49 -54.77 99.15
CA ILE A 278 -7.65 -55.63 97.96
C ILE A 278 -8.84 -56.60 98.10
N LYS A 279 -9.31 -56.91 99.31
CA LYS A 279 -10.38 -57.90 99.52
C LYS A 279 -11.81 -57.37 99.34
N LEU A 280 -12.06 -56.06 99.39
CA LEU A 280 -13.42 -55.48 99.36
C LEU A 280 -14.02 -55.39 97.93
N ASN A 281 -13.20 -55.20 96.90
CA ASN A 281 -13.68 -54.88 95.54
C ASN A 281 -14.22 -56.08 94.74
N LEU A 282 -13.90 -57.32 95.13
CA LEU A 282 -14.31 -58.51 94.37
C LEU A 282 -15.76 -58.96 94.65
N ALA A 283 -16.37 -58.56 95.77
CA ALA A 283 -17.71 -59.02 96.14
C ALA A 283 -18.87 -58.21 95.53
N GLY A 284 -18.65 -56.98 95.05
CA GLY A 284 -19.71 -56.10 94.51
C GLY A 284 -20.13 -56.40 93.07
N ILE A 285 -19.30 -57.08 92.28
CA ILE A 285 -19.51 -57.29 90.83
C ILE A 285 -20.59 -58.37 90.56
N GLU A 286 -20.74 -59.35 91.44
CA GLU A 286 -21.61 -60.51 91.21
C GLU A 286 -23.13 -60.17 91.33
N ALA A 287 -23.50 -59.14 92.11
CA ALA A 287 -24.90 -58.82 92.40
C ALA A 287 -25.64 -58.07 91.27
N ILE A 288 -24.94 -57.26 90.47
CA ILE A 288 -25.54 -56.41 89.43
C ILE A 288 -25.99 -57.23 88.20
N LYS A 289 -25.32 -58.35 87.90
CA LYS A 289 -25.63 -59.18 86.72
C LYS A 289 -27.04 -59.79 86.74
N LYS A 290 -27.61 -60.08 87.92
CA LYS A 290 -28.93 -60.72 88.04
C LYS A 290 -30.11 -59.78 87.76
N GLN A 291 -29.95 -58.48 87.98
CA GLN A 291 -31.03 -57.50 87.76
C GLN A 291 -31.23 -57.19 86.27
N ILE A 292 -30.14 -57.24 85.48
CA ILE A 292 -30.14 -56.95 84.04
C ILE A 292 -31.02 -57.94 83.26
N ALA A 293 -31.08 -59.21 83.68
CA ALA A 293 -31.83 -60.24 82.95
C ALA A 293 -33.36 -60.03 82.94
N LYS A 294 -33.94 -59.40 83.98
CA LYS A 294 -35.39 -59.20 84.08
C LYS A 294 -35.90 -58.03 83.23
N GLU A 295 -35.11 -56.97 83.10
CA GLU A 295 -35.43 -55.81 82.24
C GLU A 295 -35.42 -56.15 80.74
N MET A 296 -34.57 -57.09 80.32
CA MET A 296 -34.47 -57.48 78.90
C MET A 296 -35.76 -58.09 78.33
N GLU A 297 -36.57 -58.76 79.16
CA GLU A 297 -37.79 -59.43 78.70
C GLU A 297 -38.97 -58.46 78.51
N LEU A 298 -39.07 -57.41 79.34
CA LEU A 298 -40.04 -56.33 79.14
C LEU A 298 -39.73 -55.51 77.88
N ASN A 299 -38.44 -55.31 77.59
CA ASN A 299 -37.99 -54.56 76.41
C ASN A 299 -38.45 -55.20 75.09
N ARG A 300 -38.47 -56.54 75.00
CA ARG A 300 -38.91 -57.25 73.79
C ARG A 300 -40.38 -57.00 73.43
N LYS A 301 -41.26 -56.90 74.43
CA LYS A 301 -42.70 -56.67 74.20
C LYS A 301 -42.96 -55.25 73.70
N LEU A 302 -42.28 -54.24 74.25
CA LEU A 302 -42.36 -52.86 73.80
C LEU A 302 -41.82 -52.68 72.37
N GLU A 303 -40.75 -53.40 72.00
CA GLU A 303 -40.17 -53.33 70.66
C GLU A 303 -41.17 -53.80 69.58
N SER A 304 -41.98 -54.82 69.86
CA SER A 304 -43.01 -55.30 68.93
C SER A 304 -44.15 -54.30 68.69
N PHE A 305 -44.50 -53.49 69.69
CA PHE A 305 -45.53 -52.46 69.57
C PHE A 305 -44.99 -51.23 68.84
N LYS A 306 -43.74 -50.86 69.14
CA LYS A 306 -42.98 -49.83 68.43
C LYS A 306 -42.87 -50.14 66.95
N GLN A 307 -42.62 -51.40 66.56
CA GLN A 307 -42.53 -51.81 65.16
C GLN A 307 -43.83 -51.52 64.37
N ARG A 308 -45.00 -51.82 64.94
CA ARG A 308 -46.29 -51.52 64.28
C ARG A 308 -46.54 -50.03 64.12
N LEU A 309 -46.29 -49.24 65.17
CA LEU A 309 -46.42 -47.78 65.07
C LEU A 309 -45.44 -47.17 64.07
N THR A 310 -44.22 -47.72 63.96
CA THR A 310 -43.27 -47.27 62.93
C THR A 310 -43.76 -47.57 61.53
N ASP A 311 -44.40 -48.71 61.29
CA ASP A 311 -44.92 -49.07 59.97
C ASP A 311 -46.05 -48.12 59.52
N ASP A 312 -47.01 -47.83 60.40
CA ASP A 312 -48.09 -46.86 60.12
C ASP A 312 -47.55 -45.43 59.89
N THR A 313 -46.56 -45.03 60.70
CA THR A 313 -45.87 -43.73 60.54
C THR A 313 -45.13 -43.65 59.20
N ASN A 314 -44.57 -44.76 58.73
CA ASN A 314 -43.85 -44.81 57.45
C ASN A 314 -44.79 -44.68 56.25
N VAL A 315 -46.00 -45.25 56.31
CA VAL A 315 -47.00 -45.11 55.23
C VAL A 315 -47.48 -43.66 55.12
N LEU A 316 -47.84 -43.03 56.24
CA LEU A 316 -48.27 -41.62 56.25
C LEU A 316 -47.13 -40.68 55.81
N ARG A 317 -45.88 -40.98 56.18
CA ARG A 317 -44.72 -40.20 55.74
C ARG A 317 -44.52 -40.26 54.23
N ARG A 318 -44.74 -41.41 53.58
CA ARG A 318 -44.64 -41.54 52.11
C ARG A 318 -45.69 -40.69 51.40
N ASN A 319 -46.95 -40.77 51.83
CA ASN A 319 -48.02 -39.96 51.21
C ASN A 319 -47.77 -38.45 51.36
N CYS A 320 -47.27 -37.99 52.52
CA CYS A 320 -46.85 -36.60 52.69
C CYS A 320 -45.62 -36.22 51.85
N GLN A 321 -44.70 -37.16 51.58
CA GLN A 321 -43.56 -36.92 50.68
C GLN A 321 -44.01 -36.76 49.24
N GLU A 322 -44.91 -37.59 48.74
CA GLU A 322 -45.43 -37.50 47.37
C GLU A 322 -46.14 -36.16 47.12
N GLU A 323 -47.01 -35.73 48.03
CA GLU A 323 -47.66 -34.41 47.94
C GLU A 323 -46.65 -33.26 48.03
N ASN A 324 -45.65 -33.34 48.91
CA ASN A 324 -44.56 -32.35 48.96
C ASN A 324 -43.74 -32.30 47.68
N GLU A 325 -43.47 -33.42 47.03
CA GLU A 325 -42.73 -33.45 45.76
C GLU A 325 -43.52 -32.82 44.61
N THR A 326 -44.86 -32.90 44.62
CA THR A 326 -45.69 -32.20 43.62
C THR A 326 -45.72 -30.70 43.87
N LEU A 327 -45.84 -30.26 45.13
CA LEU A 327 -45.74 -28.85 45.52
C LEU A 327 -44.36 -28.28 45.19
N PHE A 328 -43.29 -29.00 45.48
CA PHE A 328 -41.93 -28.56 45.18
C PHE A 328 -41.68 -28.42 43.66
N ARG A 329 -42.24 -29.31 42.84
CA ARG A 329 -42.16 -29.21 41.37
C ARG A 329 -42.93 -28.00 40.82
N LEU A 330 -44.07 -27.65 41.40
CA LEU A 330 -44.82 -26.46 41.01
C LEU A 330 -44.17 -25.17 41.51
N GLN A 331 -43.62 -25.18 42.72
CA GLN A 331 -42.84 -24.08 43.29
C GLN A 331 -41.59 -23.80 42.44
N ALA A 332 -40.83 -24.83 42.07
CA ALA A 332 -39.64 -24.69 41.22
C ALA A 332 -39.97 -24.06 39.86
N LYS A 333 -41.09 -24.46 39.23
CA LYS A 333 -41.53 -23.84 37.96
C LYS A 333 -41.96 -22.38 38.13
N LEU A 334 -42.53 -22.01 39.28
CA LEU A 334 -42.90 -20.62 39.58
C LEU A 334 -41.65 -19.77 39.85
N ASP A 335 -40.67 -20.33 40.55
CA ASP A 335 -39.39 -19.68 40.86
C ASP A 335 -38.49 -19.50 39.61
N GLU A 336 -38.68 -20.32 38.56
CA GLU A 336 -37.95 -20.18 37.28
C GLU A 336 -38.46 -19.02 36.40
N LEU A 337 -39.72 -18.57 36.56
CA LEU A 337 -40.31 -17.54 35.70
C LEU A 337 -39.64 -16.15 35.83
N PRO A 338 -39.27 -15.66 37.03
CA PRO A 338 -38.47 -14.44 37.18
C PRO A 338 -37.11 -14.51 36.48
N ASP A 339 -36.45 -15.67 36.49
CA ASP A 339 -35.16 -15.85 35.82
C ASP A 339 -35.31 -15.81 34.29
N PHE A 340 -36.37 -16.43 33.75
CA PHE A 340 -36.69 -16.29 32.32
C PHE A 340 -37.02 -14.84 31.95
N LEU A 341 -37.80 -14.14 32.78
CA LEU A 341 -38.12 -12.73 32.56
C LEU A 341 -36.86 -11.85 32.59
N ALA A 342 -36.00 -12.03 33.59
CA ALA A 342 -34.74 -11.32 33.72
C ALA A 342 -33.79 -11.59 32.53
N ARG A 343 -33.74 -12.83 32.02
CA ARG A 343 -32.99 -13.15 30.80
C ARG A 343 -33.57 -12.42 29.59
N THR A 344 -34.89 -12.44 29.39
CA THR A 344 -35.51 -11.74 28.27
C THR A 344 -35.34 -10.22 28.35
N GLU A 345 -35.35 -9.63 29.55
CA GLU A 345 -35.08 -8.21 29.77
C GLU A 345 -33.59 -7.88 29.53
N ALA A 346 -32.67 -8.76 29.93
CA ALA A 346 -31.25 -8.62 29.65
C ALA A 346 -30.96 -8.68 28.14
N ASP A 347 -31.55 -9.63 27.43
CA ASP A 347 -31.45 -9.78 25.99
C ASP A 347 -32.00 -8.53 25.27
N LEU A 348 -33.14 -7.99 25.72
CA LEU A 348 -33.70 -6.74 25.21
C LEU A 348 -32.76 -5.56 25.45
N HIS A 349 -32.18 -5.44 26.64
CA HIS A 349 -31.20 -4.40 26.96
C HIS A 349 -29.91 -4.53 26.14
N GLU A 350 -29.48 -5.76 25.82
CA GLU A 350 -28.35 -6.01 24.94
C GLU A 350 -28.67 -5.61 23.49
N ALA A 351 -29.82 -6.00 22.96
CA ALA A 351 -30.26 -5.60 21.63
C ALA A 351 -30.38 -4.07 21.49
N VAL A 352 -30.88 -3.37 22.52
CA VAL A 352 -30.95 -1.90 22.54
C VAL A 352 -29.55 -1.28 22.59
N ARG A 353 -28.63 -1.83 23.39
CA ARG A 353 -27.23 -1.39 23.43
C ARG A 353 -26.53 -1.58 22.09
N ASP A 354 -26.72 -2.73 21.46
CA ASP A 354 -26.16 -3.02 20.14
C ASP A 354 -26.74 -2.11 19.06
N GLY A 355 -28.04 -1.85 19.09
CA GLY A 355 -28.67 -0.84 18.22
C GLY A 355 -28.07 0.56 18.41
N SER A 356 -27.81 0.96 19.66
CA SER A 356 -27.15 2.24 19.97
C SER A 356 -25.68 2.27 19.52
N ARG A 357 -24.96 1.15 19.63
CA ARG A 357 -23.58 0.99 19.15
C ARG A 357 -23.53 1.15 17.64
N LEU A 358 -24.39 0.42 16.90
CA LEU A 358 -24.49 0.51 15.45
C LEU A 358 -24.84 1.93 14.98
N LEU A 359 -25.78 2.61 15.64
CA LEU A 359 -26.08 4.01 15.34
C LEU A 359 -24.87 4.94 15.58
N SER A 360 -24.07 4.68 16.61
CA SER A 360 -22.84 5.43 16.86
C SER A 360 -21.76 5.15 15.80
N GLU A 361 -21.67 3.92 15.31
CA GLU A 361 -20.76 3.51 14.25
C GLU A 361 -21.16 4.13 12.92
N ILE A 362 -22.45 4.14 12.57
CA ILE A 362 -22.97 4.84 11.39
C ILE A 362 -22.58 6.33 11.42
N ARG A 363 -22.79 7.02 12.55
CA ARG A 363 -22.39 8.44 12.68
C ARG A 363 -20.87 8.64 12.57
N LYS A 364 -20.06 7.70 13.06
CA LYS A 364 -18.60 7.74 12.88
C LYS A 364 -18.25 7.54 11.41
N LEU A 365 -18.90 6.60 10.73
CA LEU A 365 -18.72 6.34 9.31
C LEU A 365 -19.09 7.57 8.47
N ASP A 366 -20.21 8.22 8.75
CA ASP A 366 -20.60 9.48 8.10
C ASP A 366 -19.54 10.57 8.28
N TYR A 367 -19.03 10.74 9.51
CA TYR A 367 -17.95 11.69 9.79
C TYR A 367 -16.65 11.34 9.05
N THR A 368 -16.30 10.05 8.97
CA THR A 368 -15.13 9.61 8.19
C THR A 368 -15.34 9.82 6.70
N LEU A 369 -16.54 9.60 6.17
CA LEU A 369 -16.90 9.80 4.78
C LEU A 369 -16.82 11.28 4.39
N ASP A 370 -17.30 12.18 5.25
CA ASP A 370 -17.12 13.62 5.08
C ASP A 370 -15.64 14.03 5.09
N LYS A 371 -14.84 13.41 5.96
CA LYS A 371 -13.39 13.63 6.00
C LYS A 371 -12.72 13.14 4.71
N TYR A 372 -13.09 11.96 4.20
CA TYR A 372 -12.61 11.42 2.94
C TYR A 372 -13.03 12.29 1.74
N HIS A 373 -14.25 12.84 1.75
CA HIS A 373 -14.69 13.81 0.75
C HIS A 373 -13.85 15.09 0.82
N GLN A 374 -13.57 15.63 2.01
CA GLN A 374 -12.68 16.78 2.15
C GLN A 374 -11.26 16.48 1.70
N THR A 375 -10.71 15.29 1.98
CA THR A 375 -9.38 14.92 1.48
C THR A 375 -9.39 14.77 -0.03
N LYS A 376 -10.43 14.17 -0.62
CA LYS A 376 -10.63 14.07 -2.07
C LYS A 376 -10.63 15.46 -2.72
N PHE A 377 -11.43 16.40 -2.21
CA PHE A 377 -11.44 17.77 -2.71
C PHE A 377 -10.07 18.45 -2.61
N ARG A 378 -9.36 18.27 -1.50
CA ARG A 378 -7.99 18.81 -1.33
C ARG A 378 -7.01 18.18 -2.31
N THR A 379 -7.12 16.87 -2.57
CA THR A 379 -6.27 16.20 -3.56
C THR A 379 -6.60 16.63 -4.98
N GLU A 380 -7.87 16.83 -5.33
CA GLU A 380 -8.28 17.35 -6.63
C GLU A 380 -7.78 18.79 -6.84
N GLU A 381 -7.89 19.66 -5.82
CA GLU A 381 -7.30 21.00 -5.86
C GLU A 381 -5.76 20.96 -5.98
N ALA A 382 -5.11 20.00 -5.31
CA ALA A 382 -3.67 19.81 -5.41
C ALA A 382 -3.26 19.29 -6.78
N ILE A 383 -4.02 18.38 -7.40
CA ILE A 383 -3.81 17.91 -8.78
C ILE A 383 -3.99 19.06 -9.76
N LEU A 384 -5.04 19.88 -9.61
CA LEU A 384 -5.26 21.07 -10.44
C LEU A 384 -4.12 22.08 -10.30
N LYS A 385 -3.63 22.31 -9.07
CA LYS A 385 -2.43 23.14 -8.83
C LYS A 385 -1.17 22.51 -9.44
N LEU A 386 -0.97 21.21 -9.32
CA LEU A 386 0.16 20.51 -9.94
C LEU A 386 0.10 20.55 -11.46
N ALA A 387 -1.08 20.47 -12.06
CA ALA A 387 -1.27 20.64 -13.51
C ALA A 387 -0.98 22.09 -13.95
N GLN A 388 -1.43 23.07 -13.17
CA GLN A 388 -1.10 24.48 -13.38
C GLN A 388 0.41 24.74 -13.20
N ASP A 389 1.03 24.13 -12.20
CA ASP A 389 2.45 24.19 -11.92
C ASP A 389 3.26 23.42 -12.96
N GLN A 390 2.74 22.35 -13.58
CA GLN A 390 3.37 21.67 -14.73
C GLN A 390 3.37 22.58 -15.96
N LEU A 391 2.28 23.31 -16.23
CA LEU A 391 2.22 24.31 -17.30
C LEU A 391 3.18 25.49 -17.06
N VAL A 392 3.36 25.92 -15.81
CA VAL A 392 4.37 26.93 -15.42
C VAL A 392 5.78 26.34 -15.42
N ALA A 393 5.93 25.08 -15.00
CA ALA A 393 7.17 24.34 -14.98
C ALA A 393 7.67 24.11 -16.40
N ASP A 394 6.84 23.94 -17.42
CA ASP A 394 7.31 23.84 -18.81
C ASP A 394 7.97 25.14 -19.31
N LYS A 395 7.50 26.31 -18.85
CA LYS A 395 8.20 27.59 -19.10
C LYS A 395 9.45 27.74 -18.20
N ALA A 396 9.38 27.25 -16.97
CA ALA A 396 10.49 27.29 -16.02
C ALA A 396 11.58 26.25 -16.35
N THR A 397 11.28 25.12 -16.99
CA THR A 397 12.19 24.07 -17.43
C THR A 397 12.98 24.58 -18.61
N VAL A 398 12.36 25.29 -19.56
CA VAL A 398 13.07 25.99 -20.65
C VAL A 398 14.05 27.03 -20.09
N TYR A 399 13.64 27.82 -19.08
CA TYR A 399 14.56 28.78 -18.42
C TYR A 399 15.64 28.09 -17.59
N ARG A 400 15.31 27.01 -16.86
CA ARG A 400 16.26 26.20 -16.08
C ARG A 400 17.24 25.46 -16.97
N LEU A 401 16.83 24.99 -18.14
CA LEU A 401 17.71 24.35 -19.14
C LEU A 401 18.71 25.39 -19.68
N LYS A 402 18.25 26.62 -19.93
CA LYS A 402 19.13 27.74 -20.31
C LYS A 402 20.11 28.12 -19.19
N LEU A 403 19.66 28.11 -17.94
CA LEU A 403 20.50 28.37 -16.77
C LEU A 403 21.50 27.22 -16.52
N LEU A 404 21.07 25.97 -16.72
CA LEU A 404 21.87 24.76 -16.60
C LEU A 404 22.98 24.74 -17.65
N ASN A 405 22.66 25.05 -18.91
CA ASN A 405 23.65 25.16 -19.98
C ASN A 405 24.68 26.25 -19.66
N LYS A 406 24.25 27.44 -19.21
CA LYS A 406 25.17 28.50 -18.75
C LYS A 406 26.02 28.06 -17.55
N SER A 407 25.46 27.32 -16.61
CA SER A 407 26.18 26.78 -15.46
C SER A 407 27.19 25.72 -15.88
N GLN A 408 26.85 24.89 -16.86
CA GLN A 408 27.71 23.84 -17.39
C GLN A 408 28.87 24.42 -18.22
N GLU A 409 28.63 25.49 -18.99
CA GLU A 409 29.67 26.27 -19.66
C GLU A 409 30.61 26.93 -18.64
N ARG A 410 30.07 27.56 -17.59
CA ARG A 410 30.89 28.11 -16.50
C ARG A 410 31.71 27.03 -15.80
N ARG A 411 31.12 25.87 -15.50
CA ARG A 411 31.83 24.74 -14.89
C ARG A 411 32.97 24.28 -15.79
N ARG A 412 32.73 24.08 -17.09
CA ARG A 412 33.79 23.74 -18.05
C ARG A 412 34.90 24.79 -18.08
N SER A 413 34.57 26.08 -18.02
CA SER A 413 35.57 27.15 -17.97
C SER A 413 36.41 27.13 -16.68
N ILE A 414 35.78 26.78 -15.54
CA ILE A 414 36.46 26.63 -14.25
C ILE A 414 37.30 25.36 -14.22
N ASP A 415 36.83 24.25 -14.78
CA ASP A 415 37.60 23.01 -14.85
C ASP A 415 38.84 23.19 -15.73
N LEU A 416 38.73 23.93 -16.84
CA LEU A 416 39.86 24.31 -17.68
C LEU A 416 40.84 25.22 -16.93
N SER A 417 40.35 26.20 -16.17
CA SER A 417 41.23 27.09 -15.38
C SER A 417 41.88 26.33 -14.21
N LEU A 418 41.16 25.42 -13.57
CA LEU A 418 41.66 24.56 -12.50
C LEU A 418 42.72 23.59 -13.01
N SER A 419 42.51 22.98 -14.18
CA SER A 419 43.54 22.15 -14.84
C SER A 419 44.79 22.96 -15.15
N LYS A 420 44.63 24.21 -15.62
CA LYS A 420 45.76 25.12 -15.86
C LYS A 420 46.51 25.46 -14.56
N VAL A 421 45.79 25.77 -13.47
CA VAL A 421 46.39 26.04 -12.16
C VAL A 421 47.05 24.79 -11.57
N GLN A 422 46.47 23.61 -11.75
CA GLN A 422 47.07 22.35 -11.32
C GLN A 422 48.36 22.03 -12.08
N SER A 423 48.40 22.26 -13.40
CA SER A 423 49.65 22.16 -14.16
C SER A 423 50.69 23.18 -13.70
N GLN A 424 50.29 24.42 -13.41
CA GLN A 424 51.20 25.43 -12.85
C GLN A 424 51.71 25.02 -11.48
N LEU A 425 50.85 24.51 -10.59
CA LEU A 425 51.22 24.01 -9.28
C LEU A 425 52.19 22.83 -9.39
N ALA A 426 51.93 21.88 -10.29
CA ALA A 426 52.82 20.75 -10.54
C ALA A 426 54.20 21.21 -11.02
N SER A 427 54.25 22.22 -11.90
CA SER A 427 55.50 22.85 -12.32
C SER A 427 56.23 23.50 -11.15
N SER A 428 55.53 24.29 -10.33
CA SER A 428 56.14 24.94 -9.15
C SER A 428 56.59 23.93 -8.09
N MET A 429 55.85 22.85 -7.87
CA MET A 429 56.25 21.76 -6.97
C MET A 429 57.50 21.05 -7.48
N LEU A 430 57.60 20.79 -8.78
CA LEU A 430 58.81 20.24 -9.40
C LEU A 430 60.01 21.18 -9.16
N ASP A 431 59.83 22.48 -9.32
CA ASP A 431 60.90 23.45 -9.09
C ASP A 431 61.28 23.56 -7.60
N VAL A 432 60.31 23.45 -6.68
CA VAL A 432 60.58 23.34 -5.23
C VAL A 432 61.38 22.08 -4.92
N GLU A 433 61.06 20.93 -5.52
CA GLU A 433 61.82 19.69 -5.30
C GLU A 433 63.23 19.76 -5.91
N LYS A 434 63.40 20.41 -7.07
CA LYS A 434 64.74 20.71 -7.62
C LYS A 434 65.54 21.57 -6.64
N LEU A 435 64.94 22.64 -6.10
CA LEU A 435 65.61 23.50 -5.12
C LEU A 435 65.91 22.77 -3.81
N ARG A 436 65.01 21.89 -3.32
CA ARG A 436 65.25 21.04 -2.15
C ARG A 436 66.41 20.08 -2.37
N SER A 437 66.49 19.44 -3.53
CA SER A 437 67.61 18.58 -3.90
C SER A 437 68.93 19.37 -3.92
N GLN A 438 68.91 20.60 -4.46
CA GLN A 438 70.08 21.47 -4.47
C GLN A 438 70.50 21.90 -3.07
N VAL A 439 69.55 22.24 -2.18
CA VAL A 439 69.82 22.55 -0.76
C VAL A 439 70.39 21.33 -0.02
N LEU A 440 69.86 20.12 -0.26
CA LEU A 440 70.42 18.89 0.30
C LEU A 440 71.86 18.66 -0.14
N LYS A 441 72.15 18.88 -1.42
CA LYS A 441 73.52 18.79 -1.96
C LYS A 441 74.45 19.81 -1.29
N THR A 442 74.03 21.07 -1.17
CA THR A 442 74.82 22.11 -0.47
C THR A 442 74.99 21.81 1.02
N LYS A 443 73.97 21.27 1.71
CA LYS A 443 74.09 20.83 3.11
C LYS A 443 75.13 19.72 3.27
N SER A 444 75.09 18.69 2.43
CA SER A 444 76.09 17.62 2.46
C SER A 444 77.51 18.14 2.20
N GLN A 445 77.67 19.10 1.29
CA GLN A 445 78.96 19.77 1.06
C GLN A 445 79.42 20.57 2.29
N ASN A 446 78.51 21.31 2.94
CA ASN A 446 78.81 22.03 4.18
C ASN A 446 79.17 21.08 5.33
N GLU A 447 78.52 19.92 5.45
CA GLU A 447 78.83 18.89 6.46
C GLU A 447 80.24 18.33 6.25
N VAL A 448 80.64 18.06 5.00
CA VAL A 448 82.02 17.64 4.68
C VAL A 448 83.03 18.75 5.02
N ILE A 449 82.72 20.01 4.70
CA ILE A 449 83.59 21.14 5.05
C ILE A 449 83.69 21.32 6.57
N THR A 450 82.59 21.21 7.32
CA THR A 450 82.61 21.29 8.80
C THR A 450 83.37 20.13 9.44
N GLN A 451 83.27 18.92 8.89
CA GLN A 451 84.11 17.80 9.34
C GLN A 451 85.60 18.09 9.10
N SER A 452 85.98 18.59 7.92
CA SER A 452 87.37 18.96 7.64
C SER A 452 87.88 20.11 8.53
N LEU A 453 87.01 21.07 8.88
CA LEU A 453 87.34 22.16 9.79
C LEU A 453 87.54 21.62 11.21
N ASN A 454 86.66 20.74 11.70
CA ASN A 454 86.80 20.10 13.01
C ASN A 454 88.07 19.24 13.10
N GLU A 455 88.45 18.53 12.03
CA GLU A 455 89.72 17.80 11.98
C GLU A 455 90.93 18.75 12.04
N SER A 456 90.87 19.89 11.36
CA SER A 456 91.90 20.93 11.42
C SER A 456 91.96 21.62 12.79
N GLU A 457 90.82 21.90 13.43
CA GLU A 457 90.75 22.43 14.80
C GLU A 457 91.30 21.44 15.82
N LEU A 458 91.01 20.13 15.67
CA LEU A 458 91.58 19.09 16.53
C LEU A 458 93.11 19.02 16.38
N GLN A 459 93.63 19.11 15.15
CA GLN A 459 95.07 19.20 14.91
C GLN A 459 95.67 20.46 15.55
N SER A 460 95.02 21.62 15.41
CA SER A 460 95.45 22.86 16.07
C SER A 460 95.47 22.73 17.60
N SER A 461 94.44 22.12 18.19
CA SER A 461 94.36 21.86 19.63
C SER A 461 95.47 20.93 20.13
N THR A 462 95.85 19.91 19.35
CA THR A 462 97.00 19.04 19.69
C THR A 462 98.33 19.79 19.65
N LEU A 463 98.52 20.70 18.67
CA LEU A 463 99.71 21.54 18.59
C LEU A 463 99.77 22.58 19.73
N GLU A 464 98.65 23.17 20.13
CA GLU A 464 98.55 24.04 21.31
C GLU A 464 98.86 23.29 22.61
N ALA A 465 98.35 22.06 22.76
CA ALA A 465 98.64 21.22 23.92
C ALA A 465 100.13 20.86 24.02
N ASP A 466 100.80 20.61 22.89
CA ASP A 466 102.24 20.35 22.85
C ASP A 466 103.08 21.62 23.09
N LEU A 467 102.63 22.80 22.63
CA LEU A 467 103.23 24.09 22.99
C LEU A 467 103.15 24.35 24.50
N ASN A 468 102.00 24.11 25.13
CA ASN A 468 101.82 24.26 26.58
C ASN A 468 102.70 23.29 27.40
N LYS A 469 102.91 22.06 26.92
CA LYS A 469 103.87 21.11 27.54
C LYS A 469 105.31 21.61 27.44
N MET A 470 105.71 22.21 26.31
CA MET A 470 107.05 22.80 26.18
C MET A 470 107.22 24.03 27.08
N HIS A 471 106.19 24.87 27.20
CA HIS A 471 106.19 26.03 28.09
C HIS A 471 106.35 25.62 29.57
N SER A 472 105.61 24.59 30.00
CA SER A 472 105.71 24.03 31.36
C SER A 472 107.12 23.49 31.67
N LYS A 473 107.81 22.89 30.70
CA LYS A 473 109.19 22.41 30.86
C LYS A 473 110.21 23.55 31.02
N ILE A 474 109.99 24.70 30.39
CA ILE A 474 110.84 25.89 30.54
C ILE A 474 110.68 26.49 31.94
N GLU A 475 109.45 26.59 32.43
CA GLU A 475 109.15 27.15 33.76
C GLU A 475 109.79 26.33 34.91
N VAL A 476 109.80 24.99 34.79
CA VAL A 476 110.46 24.11 35.77
C VAL A 476 111.99 24.28 35.79
N LYS A 477 112.63 24.53 34.64
CA LYS A 477 114.08 24.76 34.59
C LYS A 477 114.48 26.14 35.18
N MET A 478 113.64 27.16 35.07
CA MET A 478 113.89 28.45 35.72
C MET A 478 113.82 28.38 37.26
N LYS A 479 112.85 27.63 37.83
CA LYS A 479 112.67 27.48 39.31
C LYS A 479 113.76 26.65 40.00
N LEU A 480 114.53 25.84 39.26
CA LEU A 480 115.67 25.08 39.80
C LEU A 480 116.94 25.94 39.95
N PHE A 481 117.11 26.98 39.15
CA PHE A 481 118.26 27.89 39.22
C PHE A 481 118.23 28.74 40.50
N GLU A 482 117.03 29.13 40.95
CA GLU A 482 116.82 29.97 42.14
C GLU A 482 117.12 29.24 43.47
N LYS A 483 116.96 27.92 43.53
CA LYS A 483 117.15 27.11 44.76
C LYS A 483 118.60 26.81 45.13
N VAL A 484 119.54 26.89 44.19
CA VAL A 484 120.97 26.65 44.45
C VAL A 484 121.65 27.89 45.04
N SER A 485 121.09 29.09 44.85
CA SER A 485 121.68 30.34 45.34
C SER A 485 121.52 30.58 46.87
N ASN A 486 120.60 29.89 47.56
CA ASN A 486 120.18 30.23 48.94
C ASN A 486 120.67 29.28 50.06
N LYS A 487 121.52 28.28 49.78
CA LYS A 487 121.88 27.22 50.77
C LYS A 487 123.31 27.25 51.32
N ILE A 488 124.11 28.26 50.99
CA ILE A 488 125.49 28.40 51.50
C ILE A 488 125.55 29.06 52.90
N GLU A 489 124.46 29.56 53.47
CA GLU A 489 124.57 30.51 54.60
C GLU A 489 124.35 29.98 56.03
N THR A 490 123.94 28.72 56.29
CA THR A 490 123.53 28.35 57.67
C THR A 490 123.96 26.95 58.14
N ILE A 491 125.24 26.81 58.48
CA ILE A 491 125.79 25.79 59.40
C ILE A 491 126.38 26.55 60.59
N GLN A 492 125.83 26.44 61.82
CA GLN A 492 126.55 26.62 63.11
C GLN A 492 125.65 26.43 64.37
N LYS A 493 125.98 25.42 65.23
CA LYS A 493 125.74 25.24 66.72
C LYS A 493 124.55 24.36 67.25
N GLN A 494 124.62 23.78 68.49
CA GLN A 494 124.97 22.40 69.01
C GLN A 494 124.49 22.18 70.53
N PHE A 495 123.97 20.98 70.94
CA PHE A 495 123.87 20.09 72.22
C PHE A 495 123.71 20.44 73.78
N GLY A 496 122.95 19.63 74.62
CA GLY A 496 123.31 18.80 75.89
C GLY A 496 122.86 18.97 77.44
N ASP A 497 122.37 17.89 78.16
CA ASP A 497 122.45 17.19 79.58
C ASP A 497 122.23 17.60 81.14
N ALA A 498 121.68 16.64 82.00
CA ALA A 498 121.91 15.94 83.38
C ALA A 498 121.85 16.38 84.97
N SER A 499 121.36 15.45 85.91
CA SER A 499 121.71 14.88 87.34
C SER A 499 121.59 15.49 88.85
N GLY A 500 121.11 14.71 89.91
CA GLY A 500 121.73 14.39 91.28
C GLY A 500 121.22 14.70 92.79
N ASN A 501 120.92 13.66 93.68
CA ASN A 501 121.18 13.34 95.17
C ASN A 501 120.54 14.06 96.47
N PRO A 502 120.76 13.63 97.77
CA PRO A 502 119.84 12.91 98.71
C PRO A 502 119.40 13.65 100.02
N THR A 503 118.90 14.89 99.92
CA THR A 503 117.96 15.48 100.91
C THR A 503 116.55 14.85 100.80
N GLU A 504 116.39 13.96 99.82
CA GLU A 504 115.19 13.23 99.40
C GLU A 504 114.57 12.36 100.48
N LEU A 505 115.30 11.87 101.49
CA LEU A 505 114.70 10.91 102.44
C LEU A 505 113.74 11.55 103.46
N LYS A 506 113.89 12.86 103.75
CA LYS A 506 112.94 13.60 104.60
C LYS A 506 111.83 14.25 103.77
N ILE A 507 112.13 14.56 102.50
CA ILE A 507 111.15 14.87 101.47
C ILE A 507 110.22 13.66 101.24
N LYS A 508 110.74 12.42 101.18
CA LYS A 508 109.95 11.19 100.95
C LYS A 508 108.81 10.94 101.95
N GLN A 509 108.90 11.44 103.18
CA GLN A 509 107.82 11.26 104.16
C GLN A 509 106.71 12.33 104.00
N ILE A 510 107.07 13.54 103.59
CA ILE A 510 106.11 14.60 103.21
C ILE A 510 105.52 14.31 101.82
N GLU A 511 106.32 13.80 100.88
CA GLU A 511 105.88 13.25 99.60
C GLU A 511 104.87 12.13 99.80
N LYS A 512 105.03 11.25 100.80
CA LYS A 512 104.04 10.19 101.03
C LYS A 512 102.67 10.74 101.45
N THR A 513 102.65 11.80 102.27
CA THR A 513 101.40 12.48 102.65
C THR A 513 100.81 13.34 101.52
N ILE A 514 101.66 13.94 100.69
CA ILE A 514 101.24 14.64 99.46
C ILE A 514 100.70 13.62 98.45
N HIS A 515 101.32 12.45 98.31
CA HIS A 515 100.90 11.42 97.37
C HIS A 515 99.56 10.80 97.74
N THR A 516 99.27 10.64 99.05
CA THR A 516 97.93 10.25 99.50
C THR A 516 96.88 11.32 99.20
N ALA A 517 97.21 12.60 99.38
CA ALA A 517 96.31 13.71 99.03
C ALA A 517 96.11 13.85 97.50
N GLU A 518 97.18 13.70 96.71
CA GLU A 518 97.14 13.65 95.24
C GLU A 518 96.32 12.45 94.73
N SER A 519 96.39 11.30 95.41
CA SER A 519 95.56 10.14 95.08
C SER A 519 94.07 10.44 95.29
N GLN A 520 93.71 11.07 96.41
CA GLN A 520 92.33 11.49 96.69
C GLN A 520 91.85 12.57 95.71
N ILE A 521 92.72 13.50 95.31
CA ILE A 521 92.41 14.50 94.28
C ILE A 521 92.17 13.83 92.93
N ARG A 522 92.99 12.83 92.54
CA ARG A 522 92.79 12.06 91.29
C ARG A 522 91.48 11.27 91.30
N GLU A 523 91.10 10.67 92.42
CA GLU A 523 89.80 9.99 92.56
C GLU A 523 88.63 10.97 92.42
N HIS A 524 88.70 12.14 93.05
CA HIS A 524 87.68 13.18 92.89
C HIS A 524 87.63 13.76 91.48
N GLN A 525 88.78 13.93 90.80
CA GLN A 525 88.84 14.32 89.40
C GLN A 525 88.22 13.27 88.48
N GLN A 526 88.48 11.97 88.70
CA GLN A 526 87.83 10.89 87.98
C GLN A 526 86.33 10.87 88.21
N PHE A 527 85.88 11.05 89.45
CA PHE A 527 84.46 11.15 89.78
C PHE A 527 83.80 12.36 89.08
N TRP A 528 84.49 13.51 89.07
CA TRP A 528 84.00 14.70 88.39
C TRP A 528 83.91 14.52 86.86
N ILE A 529 84.92 13.90 86.23
CA ILE A 529 84.89 13.57 84.79
C ILE A 529 83.75 12.58 84.49
N MET A 530 83.51 11.59 85.36
CA MET A 530 82.39 10.66 85.21
C MET A 530 81.05 11.40 85.24
N LEU A 531 80.87 12.32 86.20
CA LEU A 531 79.65 13.11 86.34
C LEU A 531 79.47 14.09 85.16
N GLN A 532 80.56 14.70 84.69
CA GLN A 532 80.56 15.57 83.52
C GLN A 532 80.17 14.79 82.25
N ASN A 533 80.74 13.61 82.03
CA ASN A 533 80.37 12.73 80.92
C ASN A 533 78.90 12.28 81.01
N HIS A 534 78.41 11.97 82.22
CA HIS A 534 77.00 11.65 82.41
C HIS A 534 76.10 12.82 82.05
N PHE A 535 76.45 14.05 82.45
CA PHE A 535 75.71 15.25 82.12
C PHE A 535 75.73 15.56 80.61
N VAL A 536 76.88 15.42 79.95
CA VAL A 536 76.99 15.58 78.48
C VAL A 536 76.13 14.55 77.77
N ASN A 537 76.17 13.28 78.18
CA ASN A 537 75.33 12.22 77.61
C ASN A 537 73.82 12.49 77.81
N LEU A 538 73.41 12.97 78.98
CA LEU A 538 72.03 13.38 79.24
C LEU A 538 71.62 14.58 78.38
N SER A 539 72.51 15.57 78.20
CA SER A 539 72.26 16.71 77.33
C SER A 539 72.14 16.30 75.86
N GLN A 540 72.95 15.34 75.41
CA GLN A 540 72.88 14.80 74.05
C GLN A 540 71.58 14.02 73.84
N LYS A 541 71.20 13.14 74.78
CA LYS A 541 69.88 12.47 74.77
C LYS A 541 68.72 13.46 74.75
N ARG A 542 68.79 14.55 75.54
CA ARG A 542 67.78 15.62 75.52
C ARG A 542 67.68 16.25 74.13
N ASN A 543 68.83 16.52 73.49
CA ASN A 543 68.87 17.12 72.16
C ASN A 543 68.31 16.18 71.09
N ASP A 544 68.64 14.89 71.15
CA ASP A 544 68.13 13.87 70.24
C ASP A 544 66.61 13.72 70.37
N GLN A 545 66.08 13.66 71.60
CA GLN A 545 64.64 13.66 71.87
C GLN A 545 63.95 14.92 71.32
N LEU A 546 64.59 16.08 71.43
CA LEU A 546 64.04 17.34 70.92
C LEU A 546 64.00 17.34 69.39
N ASN A 547 65.02 16.77 68.74
CA ASN A 547 65.04 16.56 67.29
C ASN A 547 63.94 15.58 66.84
N GLU A 548 63.75 14.46 67.54
CA GLU A 548 62.67 13.51 67.25
C GLU A 548 61.28 14.17 67.39
N ILE A 549 61.08 15.01 68.41
CA ILE A 549 59.83 15.78 68.58
C ILE A 549 59.63 16.75 67.40
N GLN A 550 60.69 17.39 66.90
CA GLN A 550 60.56 18.26 65.72
C GLN A 550 60.23 17.47 64.44
N VAL A 551 60.86 16.32 64.24
CA VAL A 551 60.60 15.45 63.08
C VAL A 551 59.17 14.94 63.11
N THR A 552 58.70 14.43 64.25
CA THR A 552 57.31 13.95 64.41
C THR A 552 56.29 15.06 64.22
N ARG A 553 56.55 16.30 64.69
CA ARG A 553 55.69 17.46 64.39
C ARG A 553 55.61 17.78 62.90
N LYS A 554 56.73 17.73 62.18
CA LYS A 554 56.75 17.91 60.72
C LYS A 554 55.96 16.82 60.01
N GLN A 555 56.16 15.55 60.41
CA GLN A 555 55.40 14.42 59.87
C GLN A 555 53.89 14.57 60.12
N LEU A 556 53.49 14.96 61.33
CA LEU A 556 52.08 15.21 61.66
C LEU A 556 51.48 16.33 60.80
N SER A 557 52.23 17.41 60.55
CA SER A 557 51.80 18.50 59.67
C SER A 557 51.58 18.01 58.23
N ILE A 558 52.50 17.20 57.70
CA ILE A 558 52.38 16.61 56.36
C ILE A 558 51.16 15.68 56.30
N ILE A 559 50.94 14.86 57.32
CA ILE A 559 49.77 13.95 57.38
C ILE A 559 48.46 14.75 57.43
N LYS A 560 48.38 15.82 58.24
CA LYS A 560 47.20 16.69 58.29
C LYS A 560 46.92 17.33 56.93
N GLN A 561 47.95 17.82 56.24
CA GLN A 561 47.79 18.40 54.90
C GLN A 561 47.33 17.35 53.87
N LYS A 562 47.88 16.12 53.93
CA LYS A 562 47.45 15.01 53.09
C LYS A 562 45.99 14.61 53.36
N SER A 563 45.58 14.54 54.64
CA SER A 563 44.19 14.28 55.02
C SER A 563 43.26 15.32 54.42
N LEU A 564 43.55 16.61 54.61
CA LEU A 564 42.72 17.70 54.10
C LEU A 564 42.62 17.68 52.56
N LYS A 565 43.70 17.33 51.86
CA LYS A 565 43.68 17.16 50.40
C LYS A 565 42.79 15.99 49.98
N ILE A 566 42.88 14.85 50.69
CA ILE A 566 42.01 13.68 50.43
C ILE A 566 40.55 14.03 50.70
N ASP A 567 40.26 14.77 51.77
CA ASP A 567 38.89 15.19 52.11
C ASP A 567 38.30 16.10 51.02
N GLN A 568 39.10 17.05 50.50
CA GLN A 568 38.69 17.87 49.36
C GLN A 568 38.48 17.05 48.08
N GLU A 569 39.40 16.13 47.77
CA GLU A 569 39.26 15.22 46.63
C GLU A 569 38.00 14.34 46.77
N LEU A 570 37.69 13.86 47.98
CA LEU A 570 36.49 13.10 48.29
C LEU A 570 35.23 13.94 48.07
N GLU A 571 35.16 15.16 48.60
CA GLU A 571 34.03 16.07 48.43
C GLU A 571 33.78 16.37 46.95
N THR A 572 34.83 16.63 46.17
CA THR A 572 34.68 16.84 44.71
C THR A 572 34.19 15.58 43.99
N SER A 573 34.60 14.39 44.45
CA SER A 573 34.13 13.11 43.92
C SER A 573 32.66 12.85 44.27
N GLU A 574 32.24 13.16 45.50
CA GLU A 574 30.85 13.07 45.94
C GLU A 574 29.94 14.00 45.16
N ASN A 575 30.37 15.25 44.93
CA ASN A 575 29.60 16.20 44.12
C ASN A 575 29.47 15.72 42.66
N LYS A 576 30.54 15.21 42.05
CA LYS A 576 30.47 14.58 40.71
C LYS A 576 29.52 13.37 40.71
N THR A 577 29.50 12.59 41.77
CA THR A 577 28.60 11.44 41.91
C THR A 577 27.14 11.88 41.97
N LYS A 578 26.83 12.94 42.74
CA LYS A 578 25.49 13.54 42.79
C LYS A 578 25.05 14.07 41.42
N ASP A 579 25.94 14.76 40.71
CA ASP A 579 25.67 15.24 39.35
C ASP A 579 25.38 14.08 38.38
N LEU A 580 26.16 13.00 38.46
CA LEU A 580 25.93 11.79 37.67
C LEU A 580 24.57 11.15 37.98
N TYR A 581 24.16 11.08 39.25
CA TYR A 581 22.82 10.61 39.63
C TYR A 581 21.72 11.47 39.01
N LEU A 582 21.85 12.80 39.05
CA LEU A 582 20.90 13.72 38.41
C LEU A 582 20.85 13.52 36.89
N TYR A 583 21.99 13.32 36.23
CA TYR A 583 22.04 13.02 34.80
C TYR A 583 21.40 11.67 34.47
N ILE A 584 21.68 10.62 35.24
CA ILE A 584 21.06 9.31 35.07
C ILE A 584 19.54 9.43 35.21
N GLN A 585 19.05 10.14 36.22
CA GLN A 585 17.60 10.35 36.43
C GLN A 585 16.96 11.14 35.27
N LYS A 586 17.64 12.17 34.77
CA LYS A 586 17.19 12.94 33.61
C LYS A 586 17.13 12.08 32.34
N TYR A 587 18.14 11.24 32.11
CA TYR A 587 18.19 10.37 30.93
C TYR A 587 17.23 9.19 31.01
N THR A 588 17.01 8.61 32.18
CA THR A 588 15.98 7.58 32.41
C THR A 588 14.58 8.15 32.16
N SER A 589 14.26 9.32 32.72
CA SER A 589 12.99 10.02 32.43
C SER A 589 12.81 10.30 30.93
N LYS A 590 13.89 10.69 30.24
CA LYS A 590 13.86 10.93 28.80
C LYS A 590 13.68 9.64 27.99
N LEU A 591 14.30 8.53 28.42
CA LEU A 591 14.13 7.20 27.82
C LEU A 591 12.71 6.70 28.00
N GLU A 592 12.11 6.85 29.18
CA GLU A 592 10.71 6.50 29.45
C GLU A 592 9.76 7.26 28.52
N LEU A 593 9.93 8.59 28.40
CA LEU A 593 9.15 9.40 27.45
C LEU A 593 9.36 8.98 25.99
N LEU A 594 10.57 8.56 25.63
CA LEU A 594 10.86 8.08 24.27
C LEU A 594 10.19 6.73 24.01
N ASN A 595 10.26 5.81 24.98
CA ASN A 595 9.61 4.51 24.93
C ASN A 595 8.08 4.65 24.84
N GLU A 596 7.48 5.56 25.59
CA GLU A 596 6.05 5.84 25.51
C GLU A 596 5.66 6.38 24.12
N LYS A 597 6.48 7.27 23.54
CA LYS A 597 6.27 7.76 22.17
C LYS A 597 6.43 6.65 21.12
N ILE A 598 7.39 5.75 21.28
CA ILE A 598 7.59 4.60 20.39
C ILE A 598 6.40 3.66 20.50
N TYR A 599 5.92 3.36 21.71
CA TYR A 599 4.77 2.52 21.95
C TYR A 599 3.49 3.11 21.32
N LYS A 600 3.22 4.40 21.52
CA LYS A 600 2.10 5.10 20.87
C LYS A 600 2.21 5.09 19.34
N LYS A 601 3.43 5.25 18.80
CA LYS A 601 3.66 5.15 17.35
C LYS A 601 3.44 3.73 16.82
N ARG A 602 3.83 2.69 17.57
CA ARG A 602 3.59 1.29 17.22
C ARG A 602 2.10 0.99 17.19
N ILE A 603 1.34 1.35 18.23
CA ILE A 603 -0.12 1.19 18.23
C ILE A 603 -0.76 1.89 17.03
N ASN A 604 -0.37 3.14 16.74
CA ASN A 604 -0.89 3.85 15.58
C ASN A 604 -0.46 3.23 14.23
N HIS A 605 0.68 2.53 14.18
CA HIS A 605 1.11 1.80 12.99
C HIS A 605 0.23 0.56 12.82
N ASP A 606 0.09 -0.27 13.86
CA ASP A 606 -0.71 -1.49 13.85
C ASP A 606 -2.19 -1.19 13.50
N MET A 607 -2.74 -0.10 14.05
CA MET A 607 -4.09 0.38 13.68
C MET A 607 -4.20 0.78 12.20
N LYS A 608 -3.18 1.44 11.63
CA LYS A 608 -3.19 1.80 10.21
C LYS A 608 -2.96 0.62 9.29
N GLU A 609 -2.17 -0.35 9.72
CA GLU A 609 -1.90 -1.57 8.98
C GLU A 609 -3.17 -2.43 8.90
N THR A 610 -3.88 -2.57 10.01
CA THR A 610 -5.21 -3.22 10.03
C THR A 610 -6.27 -2.46 9.22
N GLU A 611 -6.30 -1.13 9.29
CA GLU A 611 -7.15 -0.30 8.40
C GLU A 611 -6.82 -0.54 6.92
N PHE A 612 -5.53 -0.59 6.56
CA PHE A 612 -5.08 -0.83 5.20
C PHE A 612 -5.43 -2.24 4.72
N GLU A 613 -5.24 -3.27 5.54
CA GLU A 613 -5.66 -4.65 5.23
C GLU A 613 -7.18 -4.72 5.00
N HIS A 614 -7.97 -4.01 5.80
CA HIS A 614 -9.41 -3.93 5.62
C HIS A 614 -9.80 -3.25 4.30
N GLU A 615 -9.21 -2.08 4.01
CA GLU A 615 -9.41 -1.37 2.74
C GLU A 615 -9.01 -2.24 1.53
N GLN A 616 -7.89 -2.96 1.62
CA GLN A 616 -7.43 -3.87 0.56
C GLN A 616 -8.42 -5.03 0.34
N ASN A 617 -8.95 -5.62 1.42
CA ASN A 617 -9.95 -6.67 1.34
C ASN A 617 -11.27 -6.17 0.73
N GLU A 618 -11.73 -4.98 1.10
CA GLU A 618 -12.91 -4.37 0.49
C GLU A 618 -12.72 -4.11 -1.01
N LEU A 619 -11.57 -3.56 -1.40
CA LEU A 619 -11.25 -3.31 -2.81
C LEU A 619 -11.15 -4.61 -3.60
N SER A 620 -10.57 -5.66 -3.01
CA SER A 620 -10.54 -7.00 -3.61
C SER A 620 -11.95 -7.57 -3.78
N GLN A 621 -12.84 -7.39 -2.80
CA GLN A 621 -14.23 -7.85 -2.92
C GLN A 621 -14.99 -7.07 -3.99
N LYS A 622 -14.87 -5.74 -4.02
CA LYS A 622 -15.46 -4.90 -5.07
C LYS A 622 -14.95 -5.28 -6.47
N LEU A 623 -13.68 -5.65 -6.59
CA LEU A 623 -13.10 -6.14 -7.83
C LEU A 623 -13.74 -7.48 -8.25
N LYS A 624 -13.87 -8.45 -7.33
CA LYS A 624 -14.53 -9.73 -7.60
C LYS A 624 -15.99 -9.56 -8.02
N ASP A 625 -16.71 -8.65 -7.36
CA ASP A 625 -18.11 -8.36 -7.70
C ASP A 625 -18.22 -7.73 -9.11
N ALA A 626 -17.28 -6.85 -9.48
CA ALA A 626 -17.20 -6.27 -10.81
C ALA A 626 -16.81 -7.31 -11.88
N GLU A 627 -15.85 -8.19 -11.61
CA GLU A 627 -15.47 -9.31 -12.47
C GLU A 627 -16.65 -10.26 -12.71
N LEU A 628 -17.41 -10.58 -11.66
CA LEU A 628 -18.63 -11.38 -11.77
C LEU A 628 -19.73 -10.66 -12.56
N GLY A 629 -19.81 -9.32 -12.44
CA GLY A 629 -20.66 -8.49 -13.27
C GLY A 629 -20.28 -8.55 -14.76
N ILE A 630 -18.99 -8.52 -15.07
CA ILE A 630 -18.47 -8.66 -16.45
C ILE A 630 -18.82 -10.03 -17.02
N LEU A 631 -18.58 -11.11 -16.27
CA LEU A 631 -18.90 -12.47 -16.71
C LEU A 631 -20.39 -12.64 -17.04
N LYS A 632 -21.29 -12.05 -16.24
CA LYS A 632 -22.73 -12.05 -16.53
C LYS A 632 -23.07 -11.28 -17.81
N LEU A 633 -22.41 -10.15 -18.04
CA LEU A 633 -22.60 -9.39 -19.29
C LEU A 633 -22.06 -10.15 -20.50
N GLU A 634 -20.93 -10.84 -20.36
CA GLU A 634 -20.38 -11.71 -21.42
C GLU A 634 -21.31 -12.87 -21.75
N GLU A 635 -21.93 -13.49 -20.74
CA GLU A 635 -22.97 -14.51 -20.91
C GLU A 635 -24.15 -13.96 -21.71
N VAL A 636 -24.71 -12.82 -21.30
CA VAL A 636 -25.81 -12.15 -22.03
C VAL A 636 -25.40 -11.79 -23.48
N ILE A 637 -24.17 -11.33 -23.70
CA ILE A 637 -23.66 -11.05 -25.05
C ILE A 637 -23.57 -12.35 -25.88
N SER A 638 -23.15 -13.46 -25.28
CA SER A 638 -23.10 -14.76 -25.94
C SER A 638 -24.50 -15.24 -26.33
N GLU A 639 -25.47 -15.15 -25.41
CA GLU A 639 -26.87 -15.44 -25.69
C GLU A 639 -27.41 -14.58 -26.83
N LEU A 640 -27.18 -13.27 -26.80
CA LEU A 640 -27.60 -12.36 -27.87
C LEU A 640 -26.94 -12.72 -29.21
N ARG A 641 -25.65 -13.08 -29.23
CA ARG A 641 -24.98 -13.53 -30.47
C ARG A 641 -25.61 -14.81 -31.01
N ASN A 642 -25.93 -15.78 -30.15
CA ASN A 642 -26.62 -17.00 -30.56
C ASN A 642 -28.01 -16.70 -31.12
N THR A 643 -28.77 -15.79 -30.48
CA THR A 643 -30.08 -15.38 -31.02
C THR A 643 -29.94 -14.70 -32.38
N ILE A 644 -28.95 -13.83 -32.57
CA ILE A 644 -28.69 -13.17 -33.86
C ILE A 644 -28.38 -14.20 -34.94
N GLU A 645 -27.54 -15.19 -34.64
CA GLU A 645 -27.20 -16.23 -35.61
C GLU A 645 -28.43 -17.07 -36.01
N LEU A 646 -29.26 -17.44 -35.03
CA LEU A 646 -30.52 -18.12 -35.28
C LEU A 646 -31.48 -17.29 -36.15
N HIS A 647 -31.54 -15.96 -35.94
CA HIS A 647 -32.33 -15.08 -36.80
C HIS A 647 -31.72 -14.93 -38.20
N LYS A 648 -30.39 -14.95 -38.37
CA LYS A 648 -29.77 -14.96 -39.69
C LYS A 648 -30.13 -16.21 -40.47
N ASP A 649 -30.06 -17.38 -39.82
CA ASP A 649 -30.45 -18.66 -40.44
C ASP A 649 -31.91 -18.61 -40.91
N LEU A 650 -32.82 -18.12 -40.05
CA LEU A 650 -34.22 -17.92 -40.40
C LEU A 650 -34.41 -16.97 -41.60
N VAL A 651 -33.65 -15.87 -41.67
CA VAL A 651 -33.69 -14.94 -42.81
C VAL A 651 -33.18 -15.60 -44.09
N ILE A 652 -32.11 -16.39 -44.01
CA ILE A 652 -31.58 -17.14 -45.17
C ILE A 652 -32.60 -18.16 -45.67
N GLU A 653 -33.27 -18.89 -44.77
CA GLU A 653 -34.34 -19.82 -45.13
C GLU A 653 -35.51 -19.11 -45.83
N ASN A 654 -36.01 -18.01 -45.25
CA ASN A 654 -37.05 -17.18 -45.87
C ASN A 654 -36.63 -16.65 -47.24
N HIS A 655 -35.35 -16.27 -47.42
CA HIS A 655 -34.84 -15.82 -48.71
C HIS A 655 -34.79 -16.96 -49.74
N ARG A 656 -34.39 -18.17 -49.33
CA ARG A 656 -34.45 -19.37 -50.20
C ARG A 656 -35.88 -19.69 -50.62
N GLU A 657 -36.83 -19.60 -49.69
CA GLU A 657 -38.25 -19.78 -49.99
C GLU A 657 -38.75 -18.73 -50.99
N ALA A 658 -38.47 -17.45 -50.77
CA ALA A 658 -38.84 -16.36 -51.67
C ALA A 658 -38.27 -16.57 -53.09
N LEU A 659 -37.00 -16.96 -53.19
CA LEU A 659 -36.36 -17.24 -54.47
C LEU A 659 -36.99 -18.45 -55.17
N SER A 660 -37.38 -19.49 -54.43
CA SER A 660 -38.12 -20.63 -54.98
C SER A 660 -39.48 -20.22 -55.54
N TRP A 661 -40.17 -19.28 -54.89
CA TRP A 661 -41.44 -18.72 -55.36
C TRP A 661 -41.26 -17.85 -56.60
N GLU A 662 -40.18 -17.06 -56.65
CA GLU A 662 -39.83 -16.28 -57.83
C GLU A 662 -39.53 -17.17 -59.05
N SER A 663 -38.78 -18.27 -58.86
CA SER A 663 -38.53 -19.26 -59.93
C SER A 663 -39.83 -19.91 -60.41
N LYS A 664 -40.73 -20.30 -59.48
CA LYS A 664 -42.05 -20.83 -59.83
C LYS A 664 -42.87 -19.82 -60.64
N TYR A 665 -42.85 -18.54 -60.24
CA TYR A 665 -43.54 -17.47 -60.96
C TYR A 665 -43.00 -17.29 -62.38
N LYS A 666 -41.67 -17.24 -62.56
CA LYS A 666 -41.03 -17.11 -63.87
C LYS A 666 -41.39 -18.26 -64.81
N LEU A 667 -41.36 -19.50 -64.33
CA LEU A 667 -41.80 -20.68 -65.10
C LEU A 667 -43.26 -20.56 -65.54
N LEU A 668 -44.12 -20.03 -64.67
CA LEU A 668 -45.54 -19.84 -64.95
C LEU A 668 -45.75 -18.73 -65.99
N GLU A 669 -45.00 -17.64 -65.91
CA GLU A 669 -45.00 -16.56 -66.90
C GLU A 669 -44.50 -17.04 -68.27
N GLU A 670 -43.42 -17.82 -68.30
CA GLU A 670 -42.89 -18.46 -69.52
C GLU A 670 -43.91 -19.43 -70.14
N THR A 671 -44.59 -20.23 -69.31
CA THR A 671 -45.66 -21.14 -69.76
C THR A 671 -46.83 -20.35 -70.37
N ILE A 672 -47.22 -19.23 -69.77
CA ILE A 672 -48.26 -18.34 -70.30
C ILE A 672 -47.81 -17.72 -71.64
N ARG A 673 -46.56 -17.26 -71.74
CA ARG A 673 -46.01 -16.73 -73.00
C ARG A 673 -45.98 -17.80 -74.09
N TRP A 674 -45.53 -19.02 -73.78
CA TRP A 674 -45.50 -20.16 -74.69
C TRP A 674 -46.91 -20.52 -75.20
N SER A 675 -47.90 -20.56 -74.30
CA SER A 675 -49.31 -20.78 -74.66
C SER A 675 -49.86 -19.68 -75.57
N LYS A 676 -49.56 -18.41 -75.29
CA LYS A 676 -49.95 -17.27 -76.14
C LYS A 676 -49.32 -17.33 -77.53
N THR A 677 -48.07 -17.79 -77.63
CA THR A 677 -47.39 -17.98 -78.92
C THR A 677 -47.91 -19.19 -79.69
N GLU A 678 -48.31 -20.28 -79.02
CA GLU A 678 -48.92 -21.45 -79.68
C GLU A 678 -50.34 -21.13 -80.20
N SER A 679 -51.04 -20.19 -79.57
CA SER A 679 -52.39 -19.75 -79.94
C SER A 679 -52.44 -18.60 -80.97
N SER A 680 -51.27 -18.16 -81.46
CA SER A 680 -51.11 -17.13 -82.50
C SER A 680 -51.47 -17.66 -83.89
N LEU A 681 -51.94 -16.76 -84.77
CA LEU A 681 -52.44 -17.06 -86.13
C LEU A 681 -51.39 -17.74 -87.05
N ASN A 682 -50.10 -17.64 -86.71
CA ASN A 682 -48.97 -18.16 -87.49
C ASN A 682 -48.43 -19.52 -86.99
N SER A 683 -49.07 -20.19 -86.02
CA SER A 683 -48.63 -21.51 -85.52
C SER A 683 -49.17 -22.68 -86.36
N GLU A 684 -48.54 -23.86 -86.26
CA GLU A 684 -48.93 -25.08 -87.02
C GLU A 684 -50.41 -25.49 -86.79
N LYS A 685 -50.97 -25.24 -85.60
CA LYS A 685 -52.41 -25.43 -85.33
C LYS A 685 -53.31 -24.47 -86.11
N GLY A 686 -52.84 -23.27 -86.43
CA GLY A 686 -53.52 -22.31 -87.32
C GLY A 686 -53.52 -22.78 -88.77
N LEU A 687 -52.38 -23.28 -89.25
CA LEU A 687 -52.23 -23.83 -90.62
C LEU A 687 -53.06 -25.10 -90.83
N MET A 688 -53.09 -26.01 -89.85
CA MET A 688 -53.90 -27.25 -89.93
C MET A 688 -55.41 -26.97 -89.97
N LYS A 689 -55.87 -25.88 -89.32
CA LYS A 689 -57.27 -25.41 -89.42
C LYS A 689 -57.60 -24.82 -90.79
N THR A 690 -56.64 -24.19 -91.48
CA THR A 690 -56.86 -23.66 -92.84
C THR A 690 -56.98 -24.75 -93.90
N GLU A 691 -56.33 -25.91 -93.71
CA GLU A 691 -56.40 -27.03 -94.67
C GLU A 691 -57.67 -27.88 -94.52
N ILE A 692 -58.13 -28.11 -93.28
CA ILE A 692 -59.43 -28.78 -93.01
C ILE A 692 -60.60 -27.94 -93.59
N HIS A 693 -60.44 -26.61 -93.67
CA HIS A 693 -61.39 -25.69 -94.31
C HIS A 693 -61.39 -25.81 -95.85
N ARG A 694 -60.24 -26.08 -96.48
CA ARG A 694 -60.13 -26.33 -97.94
C ARG A 694 -60.87 -27.59 -98.39
N MET A 695 -60.79 -28.69 -97.63
CA MET A 695 -61.45 -29.96 -97.98
C MET A 695 -62.99 -29.89 -97.89
N ASN A 696 -63.53 -29.12 -96.94
CA ASN A 696 -64.98 -29.01 -96.75
C ASN A 696 -65.66 -28.13 -97.83
N ILE A 697 -64.89 -27.19 -98.43
CA ILE A 697 -65.33 -26.36 -99.56
C ILE A 697 -65.53 -27.19 -100.84
N ARG A 698 -64.71 -28.23 -101.06
CA ARG A 698 -64.79 -29.09 -102.26
C ARG A 698 -66.07 -29.96 -102.28
N TYR A 699 -66.57 -30.36 -101.12
CA TYR A 699 -67.78 -31.19 -100.99
C TYR A 699 -69.09 -30.42 -101.26
N ILE A 700 -69.14 -29.12 -100.94
CA ILE A 700 -70.30 -28.24 -101.16
C ILE A 700 -70.37 -27.74 -102.63
N GLN A 701 -69.25 -27.72 -103.34
CA GLN A 701 -69.17 -27.31 -104.75
C GLN A 701 -69.82 -28.31 -105.72
N LEU A 702 -69.82 -29.61 -105.42
CA LEU A 702 -70.46 -30.62 -106.28
C LEU A 702 -71.99 -30.54 -106.29
N LYS A 703 -72.59 -30.16 -105.16
CA LYS A 703 -74.06 -30.18 -104.97
C LYS A 703 -74.77 -28.94 -105.54
N ARG A 704 -74.02 -27.88 -105.85
CA ARG A 704 -74.52 -26.60 -106.42
C ARG A 704 -74.34 -26.48 -107.94
N ALA A 705 -73.55 -27.34 -108.56
CA ALA A 705 -73.34 -27.33 -110.02
C ALA A 705 -74.60 -27.78 -110.81
N GLN A 706 -75.51 -28.51 -110.17
CA GLN A 706 -76.68 -29.11 -110.83
C GLN A 706 -77.92 -28.19 -110.88
N GLU A 707 -78.07 -27.23 -109.97
CA GLU A 707 -79.25 -26.34 -109.89
C GLU A 707 -79.02 -24.97 -110.57
N LYS A 708 -77.76 -24.64 -110.92
CA LYS A 708 -77.38 -23.30 -111.39
C LYS A 708 -77.41 -23.11 -112.91
N LEU A 709 -77.32 -24.18 -113.71
CA LEU A 709 -77.33 -24.11 -115.19
C LEU A 709 -78.63 -23.49 -115.75
N VAL A 710 -79.75 -23.60 -115.01
CA VAL A 710 -81.08 -23.20 -115.49
C VAL A 710 -81.43 -21.74 -115.16
N GLN A 711 -80.75 -21.11 -114.18
CA GLN A 711 -80.93 -19.69 -113.82
C GLN A 711 -79.88 -18.75 -114.43
N ASP A 712 -78.79 -19.28 -115.00
CA ASP A 712 -77.62 -18.52 -115.47
C ASP A 712 -77.78 -17.86 -116.87
N LEU A 713 -78.87 -18.07 -117.60
CA LEU A 713 -79.12 -17.36 -118.87
C LEU A 713 -79.78 -15.97 -118.68
N GLU A 714 -80.58 -15.75 -117.65
CA GLU A 714 -81.24 -14.45 -117.39
C GLU A 714 -80.46 -13.54 -116.43
N HIS A 715 -79.52 -14.09 -115.64
CA HIS A 715 -78.86 -13.38 -114.55
C HIS A 715 -77.48 -12.76 -114.91
N CYS A 716 -76.88 -13.05 -116.07
CA CYS A 716 -75.47 -12.70 -116.36
C CYS A 716 -75.10 -11.20 -116.42
N VAL A 717 -76.07 -10.29 -116.60
CA VAL A 717 -75.80 -8.83 -116.65
C VAL A 717 -75.98 -8.16 -115.29
N MET A 718 -76.97 -8.58 -114.49
CA MET A 718 -77.21 -8.04 -113.15
C MET A 718 -76.25 -8.64 -112.09
N HIS A 719 -75.59 -9.76 -112.40
CA HIS A 719 -74.68 -10.47 -111.48
C HIS A 719 -73.31 -9.78 -111.29
N ARG A 720 -72.87 -8.87 -112.17
CA ARG A 720 -71.52 -8.25 -112.07
C ARG A 720 -71.47 -7.04 -111.13
N GLU A 721 -72.59 -6.36 -110.90
CA GLU A 721 -72.71 -5.28 -109.90
C GLU A 721 -72.97 -5.81 -108.48
N GLN A 722 -73.73 -6.90 -108.35
CA GLN A 722 -74.17 -7.41 -107.05
C GLN A 722 -73.15 -8.35 -106.36
N ILE A 723 -72.11 -8.82 -107.08
CA ILE A 723 -70.96 -9.57 -106.51
C ILE A 723 -70.09 -8.67 -105.62
N PHE A 724 -70.01 -7.37 -105.89
CA PHE A 724 -69.23 -6.42 -105.09
C PHE A 724 -69.90 -6.09 -103.74
N VAL A 725 -71.24 -6.09 -103.68
CA VAL A 725 -72.01 -5.69 -102.49
C VAL A 725 -72.34 -6.86 -101.55
N ASN A 726 -72.38 -8.10 -102.04
CA ASN A 726 -72.68 -9.28 -101.22
C ASN A 726 -71.45 -9.95 -100.56
N ALA A 727 -70.24 -9.46 -100.83
CA ALA A 727 -69.02 -9.85 -100.11
C ALA A 727 -68.93 -9.25 -98.69
N THR A 728 -69.63 -8.13 -98.42
CA THR A 728 -69.59 -7.40 -97.14
C THR A 728 -70.64 -7.84 -96.11
N ILE A 729 -71.68 -8.60 -96.47
CA ILE A 729 -72.84 -8.85 -95.57
C ILE A 729 -72.92 -10.30 -95.06
N LYS A 730 -72.12 -11.23 -95.62
CA LYS A 730 -72.03 -12.63 -95.13
C LYS A 730 -71.25 -12.81 -93.82
N GLU A 731 -70.78 -11.73 -93.20
CA GLU A 731 -70.14 -11.74 -91.87
C GLU A 731 -71.14 -11.76 -90.69
N HIS A 732 -72.42 -11.37 -90.84
CA HIS A 732 -73.23 -11.04 -89.65
C HIS A 732 -74.28 -12.06 -89.14
N VAL A 733 -74.70 -13.09 -89.91
CA VAL A 733 -75.98 -13.77 -89.59
C VAL A 733 -75.88 -15.23 -89.13
N LYS A 734 -74.71 -15.89 -89.19
CA LYS A 734 -74.50 -17.19 -88.48
C LYS A 734 -74.20 -17.04 -86.98
N ALA A 735 -74.42 -15.84 -86.43
CA ALA A 735 -74.17 -15.51 -85.03
C ALA A 735 -75.38 -15.71 -84.10
N LYS A 736 -76.56 -16.17 -84.55
CA LYS A 736 -77.78 -16.10 -83.71
C LYS A 736 -78.23 -17.41 -83.04
N GLU A 737 -77.77 -18.59 -83.46
CA GLU A 737 -78.31 -19.87 -82.96
C GLU A 737 -77.47 -20.58 -81.88
N ILE A 738 -76.20 -20.24 -81.68
CA ILE A 738 -75.40 -20.74 -80.54
C ILE A 738 -75.42 -19.76 -79.35
N LYS A 739 -76.02 -18.58 -79.51
CA LYS A 739 -76.00 -17.48 -78.51
C LYS A 739 -76.81 -17.73 -77.25
N LEU A 740 -77.78 -18.66 -77.23
CA LEU A 740 -78.66 -18.81 -76.05
C LEU A 740 -78.12 -19.76 -74.97
N GLN A 741 -77.15 -20.61 -75.28
CA GLN A 741 -76.62 -21.60 -74.32
C GLN A 741 -75.25 -21.21 -73.75
N THR A 742 -74.41 -20.52 -74.53
CA THR A 742 -73.12 -20.01 -74.04
C THR A 742 -73.25 -18.69 -73.29
N ALA A 743 -74.27 -17.87 -73.57
CA ALA A 743 -74.49 -16.59 -72.87
C ALA A 743 -74.71 -16.79 -71.36
N CYS A 744 -75.42 -17.85 -70.94
CA CYS A 744 -75.69 -18.13 -69.54
C CYS A 744 -74.42 -18.57 -68.76
N GLN A 745 -73.52 -19.37 -69.38
CA GLN A 745 -72.24 -19.76 -68.75
C GLN A 745 -71.18 -18.66 -68.81
N THR A 746 -71.18 -17.81 -69.85
CA THR A 746 -70.28 -16.64 -69.90
C THR A 746 -70.76 -15.52 -68.97
N GLN A 747 -72.06 -15.38 -68.72
CA GLN A 747 -72.58 -14.45 -67.71
C GLN A 747 -72.21 -14.91 -66.30
N VAL A 748 -72.35 -16.20 -65.98
CA VAL A 748 -71.90 -16.76 -64.69
C VAL A 748 -70.37 -16.67 -64.52
N ARG A 749 -69.57 -16.91 -65.57
CA ARG A 749 -68.12 -16.69 -65.52
C ARG A 749 -67.71 -15.23 -65.50
N LEU A 750 -68.48 -14.32 -66.12
CA LEU A 750 -68.25 -12.88 -66.01
C LEU A 750 -68.60 -12.39 -64.62
N ASP A 751 -69.67 -12.90 -64.00
CA ASP A 751 -70.04 -12.60 -62.63
C ASP A 751 -69.04 -13.22 -61.64
N GLU A 752 -68.50 -14.42 -61.90
CA GLU A 752 -67.40 -15.01 -61.10
C GLU A 752 -66.07 -14.26 -61.28
N LEU A 753 -65.77 -13.78 -62.50
CA LEU A 753 -64.59 -12.95 -62.76
C LEU A 753 -64.78 -11.54 -62.23
N HIS A 754 -65.99 -11.00 -62.20
CA HIS A 754 -66.32 -9.72 -61.59
C HIS A 754 -66.30 -9.83 -60.06
N ASN A 755 -66.79 -10.95 -59.50
CA ASN A 755 -66.66 -11.27 -58.08
C ASN A 755 -65.21 -11.57 -57.68
N ARG A 756 -64.40 -12.21 -58.54
CA ARG A 756 -62.95 -12.34 -58.33
C ARG A 756 -62.22 -11.02 -58.51
N ALA A 757 -62.61 -10.18 -59.47
CA ALA A 757 -61.99 -8.88 -59.68
C ALA A 757 -62.35 -7.93 -58.53
N THR A 758 -63.56 -8.00 -57.99
CA THR A 758 -63.95 -7.26 -56.77
C THR A 758 -63.32 -7.86 -55.53
N LEU A 759 -63.15 -9.18 -55.41
CA LEU A 759 -62.36 -9.80 -54.33
C LEU A 759 -60.89 -9.38 -54.42
N ILE A 760 -60.27 -9.45 -55.59
CA ILE A 760 -58.89 -9.01 -55.82
C ILE A 760 -58.78 -7.49 -55.64
N HIS A 761 -59.79 -6.70 -56.02
CA HIS A 761 -59.81 -5.27 -55.77
C HIS A 761 -59.98 -4.96 -54.28
N ASN A 762 -60.80 -5.72 -53.55
CA ASN A 762 -60.95 -5.64 -52.10
C ASN A 762 -59.70 -6.16 -51.38
N GLU A 763 -58.97 -7.12 -51.95
CA GLU A 763 -57.72 -7.67 -51.42
C GLU A 763 -56.55 -6.74 -51.72
N ILE A 764 -56.54 -6.05 -52.87
CA ILE A 764 -55.62 -4.94 -53.18
C ILE A 764 -55.95 -3.72 -52.31
N ALA A 765 -57.23 -3.42 -52.09
CA ALA A 765 -57.66 -2.38 -51.16
C ALA A 765 -57.23 -2.74 -49.74
N PHE A 766 -57.48 -3.96 -49.27
CA PHE A 766 -57.06 -4.46 -47.97
C PHE A 766 -55.53 -4.49 -47.83
N LEU A 767 -54.78 -4.94 -48.84
CA LEU A 767 -53.31 -4.92 -48.83
C LEU A 767 -52.75 -3.49 -48.89
N SER A 768 -53.39 -2.59 -49.63
CA SER A 768 -53.00 -1.17 -49.63
C SER A 768 -53.35 -0.50 -48.31
N GLU A 769 -54.49 -0.83 -47.70
CA GLU A 769 -54.96 -0.32 -46.42
C GLU A 769 -54.12 -0.88 -45.26
N THR A 770 -53.77 -2.17 -45.26
CA THR A 770 -52.83 -2.76 -44.29
C THR A 770 -51.43 -2.16 -44.41
N ARG A 771 -50.89 -1.98 -45.64
CA ARG A 771 -49.62 -1.26 -45.84
C ARG A 771 -49.71 0.20 -45.38
N LEU A 772 -50.81 0.89 -45.66
CA LEU A 772 -51.08 2.24 -45.16
C LEU A 772 -51.17 2.24 -43.63
N THR A 773 -51.82 1.27 -42.99
CA THR A 773 -51.89 1.16 -41.54
C THR A 773 -50.54 0.82 -40.93
N ASP A 774 -49.72 -0.02 -41.57
CA ASP A 774 -48.37 -0.34 -41.12
C ASP A 774 -47.45 0.86 -41.25
N ASP A 775 -47.56 1.63 -42.33
CA ASP A 775 -46.79 2.84 -42.53
C ASP A 775 -47.28 3.97 -41.61
N VAL A 776 -48.60 4.09 -41.36
CA VAL A 776 -49.16 4.98 -40.32
C VAL A 776 -48.68 4.56 -38.94
N ASN A 777 -48.65 3.27 -38.61
CA ASN A 777 -48.14 2.76 -37.34
C ASN A 777 -46.62 3.02 -37.19
N LYS A 778 -45.83 2.90 -38.27
CA LYS A 778 -44.41 3.30 -38.27
C LYS A 778 -44.26 4.80 -38.06
N ILE A 779 -45.08 5.61 -38.75
CA ILE A 779 -45.10 7.06 -38.58
C ILE A 779 -45.51 7.45 -37.16
N GLU A 780 -46.52 6.81 -36.56
CA GLU A 780 -46.94 7.05 -35.18
C GLU A 780 -45.87 6.65 -34.17
N ARG A 781 -45.16 5.52 -34.38
CA ARG A 781 -43.99 5.15 -33.57
C ARG A 781 -42.87 6.18 -33.70
N MET A 782 -42.61 6.69 -34.90
CA MET A 782 -41.63 7.75 -35.12
C MET A 782 -42.06 9.06 -34.45
N ILE A 783 -43.34 9.45 -34.54
CA ILE A 783 -43.90 10.63 -33.86
C ILE A 783 -43.80 10.47 -32.34
N TYR A 784 -44.09 9.29 -31.80
CA TYR A 784 -43.93 9.00 -30.39
C TYR A 784 -42.47 9.12 -29.94
N MET A 785 -41.53 8.57 -30.71
CA MET A 785 -40.10 8.72 -30.43
C MET A 785 -39.65 10.18 -30.54
N LEU A 786 -40.12 10.93 -31.54
CA LEU A 786 -39.83 12.35 -31.69
C LEU A 786 -40.40 13.17 -30.52
N ARG A 787 -41.62 12.88 -30.06
CA ARG A 787 -42.20 13.52 -28.86
C ARG A 787 -41.42 13.18 -27.60
N ARG A 788 -40.96 11.93 -27.45
CA ARG A 788 -40.12 11.53 -26.32
C ARG A 788 -38.79 12.28 -26.34
N ILE A 789 -38.10 12.30 -27.48
CA ILE A 789 -36.86 13.06 -27.67
C ILE A 789 -37.07 14.55 -27.41
N GLN A 790 -38.21 15.12 -27.84
CA GLN A 790 -38.52 16.52 -27.60
C GLN A 790 -38.85 16.80 -26.12
N SER A 791 -39.50 15.88 -25.42
CA SER A 791 -39.70 15.94 -23.97
C SER A 791 -38.35 15.87 -23.24
N ASP A 792 -37.50 14.90 -23.60
CA ASP A 792 -36.17 14.73 -23.03
C ASP A 792 -35.32 16.00 -23.29
N LEU A 793 -35.37 16.56 -24.50
CA LEU A 793 -34.70 17.82 -24.84
C LEU A 793 -35.22 19.00 -24.00
N ASN A 794 -36.53 19.12 -23.80
CA ASN A 794 -37.10 20.16 -22.96
C ASN A 794 -36.65 20.03 -21.50
N THR A 795 -36.59 18.80 -20.95
CA THR A 795 -36.08 18.57 -19.60
C THR A 795 -34.60 18.96 -19.48
N ILE A 796 -33.78 18.64 -20.49
CA ILE A 796 -32.36 19.03 -20.52
C ILE A 796 -32.21 20.55 -20.62
N ILE A 797 -33.08 21.24 -21.38
CA ILE A 797 -33.08 22.70 -21.48
C ILE A 797 -33.48 23.35 -20.14
N GLU A 798 -34.48 22.81 -19.45
CA GLU A 798 -34.87 23.27 -18.11
C GLU A 798 -33.74 23.04 -17.09
N ASP A 799 -33.07 21.89 -17.13
CA ASP A 799 -31.92 21.59 -16.29
C ASP A 799 -30.73 22.51 -16.58
N ASP A 800 -30.41 22.79 -17.85
CA ASP A 800 -29.37 23.76 -18.22
C ASP A 800 -29.71 25.17 -17.73
N ALA A 801 -30.97 25.60 -17.85
CA ALA A 801 -31.42 26.87 -17.31
C ALA A 801 -31.29 26.93 -15.78
N ASN A 802 -31.67 25.86 -15.07
CA ASN A 802 -31.51 25.75 -13.62
C ASN A 802 -30.04 25.80 -13.21
N ILE A 803 -29.16 25.07 -13.89
CA ILE A 803 -27.71 25.10 -13.60
C ILE A 803 -27.14 26.51 -13.84
N ARG A 804 -27.53 27.19 -14.94
CA ARG A 804 -27.09 28.57 -15.20
C ARG A 804 -27.51 29.52 -14.08
N THR A 805 -28.75 29.44 -13.59
CA THR A 805 -29.20 30.29 -12.47
C THR A 805 -28.45 29.97 -11.17
N GLN A 806 -28.16 28.70 -10.90
CA GLN A 806 -27.35 28.30 -9.73
C GLN A 806 -25.91 28.84 -9.82
N ILE A 807 -25.29 28.79 -11.00
CA ILE A 807 -23.97 29.36 -11.26
C ILE A 807 -23.99 30.87 -11.01
N GLU A 808 -24.99 31.59 -11.53
CA GLU A 808 -25.12 33.03 -11.31
C GLU A 808 -25.28 33.38 -9.82
N ASN A 809 -26.12 32.64 -9.10
CA ASN A 809 -26.32 32.81 -7.65
C ASN A 809 -25.02 32.53 -6.87
N ALA A 810 -24.27 31.49 -7.23
CA ALA A 810 -22.98 31.19 -6.62
C ALA A 810 -21.95 32.31 -6.89
N HIS A 811 -21.93 32.89 -8.10
CA HIS A 811 -21.11 34.06 -8.42
C HIS A 811 -21.48 35.29 -7.60
N LEU A 812 -22.78 35.54 -7.39
CA LEU A 812 -23.25 36.63 -6.52
C LEU A 812 -22.82 36.42 -5.07
N SER A 813 -22.97 35.20 -4.53
CA SER A 813 -22.54 34.86 -3.17
C SER A 813 -21.02 35.00 -2.99
N LYS A 814 -20.23 34.53 -3.97
CA LYS A 814 -18.77 34.72 -4.01
C LYS A 814 -18.40 36.20 -3.99
N HIS A 815 -19.10 37.03 -4.78
CA HIS A 815 -18.86 38.47 -4.81
C HIS A 815 -19.19 39.14 -3.47
N ALA A 816 -20.33 38.79 -2.84
CA ALA A 816 -20.69 39.29 -1.52
C ALA A 816 -19.63 38.95 -0.45
N ASN A 817 -19.16 37.69 -0.44
CA ASN A 817 -18.11 37.25 0.47
C ASN A 817 -16.78 37.97 0.24
N LEU A 818 -16.40 38.18 -1.02
CA LEU A 818 -15.21 38.96 -1.36
C LEU A 818 -15.32 40.40 -0.86
N GLN A 819 -16.46 41.06 -1.04
CA GLN A 819 -16.68 42.42 -0.53
C GLN A 819 -16.60 42.49 1.00
N LYS A 820 -17.18 41.51 1.71
CA LYS A 820 -17.03 41.38 3.18
C LYS A 820 -15.57 41.29 3.61
N ILE A 821 -14.77 40.49 2.90
CA ILE A 821 -13.33 40.33 3.18
C ILE A 821 -12.59 41.65 2.90
N ILE A 822 -12.81 42.28 1.75
CA ILE A 822 -12.19 43.55 1.38
C ILE A 822 -12.52 44.62 2.43
N ARG A 823 -13.78 44.72 2.88
CA ARG A 823 -14.19 45.64 3.96
C ARG A 823 -13.45 45.37 5.26
N LYS A 824 -13.41 44.10 5.72
CA LYS A 824 -12.66 43.73 6.94
C LYS A 824 -11.18 44.05 6.82
N GLN A 825 -10.57 43.82 5.65
CA GLN A 825 -9.18 44.17 5.38
C GLN A 825 -8.95 45.68 5.36
N THR A 826 -9.84 46.47 4.76
CA THR A 826 -9.77 47.93 4.74
C THR A 826 -9.94 48.50 6.15
N ARG A 827 -10.88 47.96 6.95
CA ARG A 827 -11.06 48.31 8.37
C ARG A 827 -9.81 47.97 9.19
N ALA A 828 -9.22 46.80 8.98
CA ALA A 828 -7.97 46.41 9.63
C ALA A 828 -6.79 47.31 9.21
N LYS A 829 -6.70 47.69 7.92
CA LYS A 829 -5.70 48.65 7.43
C LYS A 829 -5.91 50.03 8.06
N ALA A 830 -7.15 50.49 8.20
CA ALA A 830 -7.48 51.74 8.89
C ALA A 830 -7.09 51.69 10.37
N TYR A 831 -7.37 50.60 11.09
CA TYR A 831 -6.92 50.41 12.47
C TYR A 831 -5.39 50.34 12.60
N ARG A 832 -4.70 49.73 11.64
CA ARG A 832 -3.22 49.74 11.61
C ARG A 832 -2.66 51.15 11.37
N ARG A 833 -3.30 51.95 10.48
CA ARG A 833 -2.94 53.36 10.26
C ARG A 833 -3.17 54.19 11.53
N LEU A 834 -4.29 54.00 12.21
CA LEU A 834 -4.57 54.63 13.52
C LEU A 834 -3.53 54.24 14.57
N LYS A 835 -3.09 52.97 14.60
CA LYS A 835 -2.05 52.49 15.53
C LYS A 835 -0.65 53.06 15.22
N GLN A 836 -0.37 53.45 13.97
CA GLN A 836 0.90 54.04 13.57
C GLN A 836 1.00 55.55 13.86
N ILE A 837 -0.14 56.24 14.03
CA ILE A 837 -0.18 57.66 14.37
C ILE A 837 -0.03 57.79 15.90
N LYS A 838 1.17 58.17 16.35
CA LYS A 838 1.54 58.34 17.77
C LYS A 838 1.31 59.75 18.32
N SER A 839 0.67 60.67 17.60
CA SER A 839 0.26 61.96 18.15
C SER A 839 -1.26 62.11 18.19
N ILE A 840 -1.72 62.67 19.30
CA ILE A 840 -3.11 63.01 19.56
C ILE A 840 -3.59 63.97 18.46
N GLN A 841 -4.60 63.55 17.71
CA GLN A 841 -5.57 64.49 17.16
C GLN A 841 -6.94 64.13 17.73
N SER A 842 -7.46 65.11 18.46
CA SER A 842 -8.85 65.20 18.87
C SER A 842 -9.75 65.14 17.63
N SER A 843 -10.66 64.18 17.60
CA SER A 843 -12.04 64.54 17.29
C SER A 843 -12.95 63.77 18.23
N VAL A 844 -13.18 64.34 19.40
CA VAL A 844 -14.52 64.23 19.98
C VAL A 844 -15.41 65.07 19.05
N ARG A 845 -15.81 64.50 17.92
CA ARG A 845 -17.15 64.81 17.42
C ARG A 845 -18.05 64.23 18.49
N SER A 846 -18.88 65.05 19.13
CA SER A 846 -19.77 64.53 20.16
C SER A 846 -20.51 63.32 19.58
N GLU A 847 -20.88 62.37 20.44
CA GLU A 847 -21.61 61.17 20.02
C GLU A 847 -22.79 61.55 19.10
N MET A 848 -23.49 62.64 19.42
CA MET A 848 -24.53 63.24 18.57
C MET A 848 -24.06 63.65 17.16
N ALA A 849 -22.85 64.18 16.97
CA ALA A 849 -22.33 64.56 15.66
C ALA A 849 -21.87 63.34 14.83
N ILE A 850 -21.45 62.26 15.49
CA ILE A 850 -21.17 60.98 14.84
C ILE A 850 -22.49 60.31 14.45
N ASP A 851 -23.48 60.32 15.33
CA ASP A 851 -24.81 59.78 15.08
C ASP A 851 -25.51 60.54 13.95
N GLN A 852 -25.43 61.87 13.92
CA GLN A 852 -25.98 62.67 12.82
C GLN A 852 -25.30 62.38 11.46
N LEU A 853 -23.99 62.12 11.45
CA LEU A 853 -23.28 61.76 10.21
C LEU A 853 -23.58 60.31 9.79
N SER A 854 -23.68 59.39 10.75
CA SER A 854 -24.10 58.01 10.50
C SER A 854 -25.53 57.98 9.98
N GLN A 855 -26.40 58.83 10.52
CA GLN A 855 -27.80 58.90 10.12
C GLN A 855 -27.95 59.54 8.73
N LYS A 856 -27.19 60.60 8.43
CA LYS A 856 -27.12 61.15 7.05
C LYS A 856 -26.58 60.14 6.04
N GLN A 857 -25.59 59.32 6.43
CA GLN A 857 -25.06 58.24 5.58
C GLN A 857 -26.09 57.12 5.40
N SER A 858 -26.80 56.73 6.46
CA SER A 858 -27.88 55.75 6.42
C SER A 858 -29.04 56.23 5.54
N ASP A 859 -29.44 57.50 5.65
CA ASP A 859 -30.47 58.12 4.82
C ASP A 859 -30.04 58.16 3.33
N MET A 860 -28.78 58.49 3.05
CA MET A 860 -28.26 58.47 1.68
C MET A 860 -28.24 57.05 1.11
N ASN A 861 -27.82 56.06 1.89
CA ASN A 861 -27.83 54.65 1.50
C ASN A 861 -29.25 54.13 1.28
N SER A 862 -30.22 54.55 2.10
CA SER A 862 -31.61 54.17 1.92
C SER A 862 -32.18 54.68 0.59
N LYS A 863 -31.87 55.93 0.21
CA LYS A 863 -32.24 56.52 -1.08
C LYS A 863 -31.55 55.83 -2.26
N LEU A 864 -30.27 55.48 -2.11
CA LEU A 864 -29.53 54.72 -3.13
C LEU A 864 -30.06 53.28 -3.27
N LEU A 865 -30.47 52.65 -2.17
CA LEU A 865 -31.11 51.33 -2.19
C LEU A 865 -32.46 51.37 -2.90
N GLU A 866 -33.26 52.42 -2.65
CA GLU A 866 -34.55 52.62 -3.31
C GLU A 866 -34.35 52.86 -4.83
N LEU A 867 -33.38 53.69 -5.22
CA LEU A 867 -33.00 53.86 -6.62
C LEU A 867 -32.53 52.56 -7.29
N VAL A 868 -31.71 51.76 -6.60
CA VAL A 868 -31.23 50.47 -7.13
C VAL A 868 -32.38 49.46 -7.22
N GLN A 869 -33.32 49.44 -6.28
CA GLN A 869 -34.51 48.59 -6.35
C GLN A 869 -35.43 48.99 -7.50
N ASN A 870 -35.65 50.28 -7.73
CA ASN A 870 -36.42 50.76 -8.88
C ASN A 870 -35.73 50.40 -10.20
N LEU A 871 -34.40 50.57 -10.30
CA LEU A 871 -33.63 50.16 -11.48
C LEU A 871 -33.63 48.64 -11.71
N MET A 872 -33.78 47.82 -10.67
CA MET A 872 -33.90 46.36 -10.81
C MET A 872 -35.24 45.96 -11.43
N ILE A 873 -36.30 46.73 -11.15
CA ILE A 873 -37.63 46.53 -11.72
C ILE A 873 -37.66 47.02 -13.17
N ASP A 874 -37.08 48.19 -13.44
CA ASP A 874 -37.09 48.82 -14.76
C ASP A 874 -36.20 48.07 -15.79
N TYR A 875 -35.14 47.41 -15.34
CA TYR A 875 -34.16 46.74 -16.21
C TYR A 875 -33.86 45.28 -15.79
N PRO A 876 -34.80 44.35 -16.05
CA PRO A 876 -34.67 42.96 -15.61
C PRO A 876 -33.47 42.21 -16.21
N THR A 877 -33.00 42.60 -17.40
CA THR A 877 -31.82 42.00 -18.05
C THR A 877 -30.50 42.31 -17.33
N LYS A 878 -30.48 43.29 -16.41
CA LYS A 878 -29.29 43.69 -15.64
C LYS A 878 -29.40 43.39 -14.14
N ILE A 879 -30.36 42.53 -13.75
CA ILE A 879 -30.61 42.16 -12.35
C ILE A 879 -29.34 41.67 -11.65
N THR A 880 -28.52 40.84 -12.30
CA THR A 880 -27.28 40.33 -11.70
C THR A 880 -26.26 41.42 -11.38
N PHE A 881 -26.17 42.45 -12.21
CA PHE A 881 -25.29 43.60 -11.97
C PHE A 881 -25.82 44.49 -10.85
N LEU A 882 -27.13 44.78 -10.86
CA LEU A 882 -27.78 45.63 -9.87
C LEU A 882 -27.85 44.96 -8.49
N THR A 883 -27.99 43.63 -8.43
CA THR A 883 -27.95 42.84 -7.18
C THR A 883 -26.57 42.93 -6.51
N LYS A 884 -25.47 43.00 -7.28
CA LYS A 884 -24.13 43.22 -6.72
C LYS A 884 -24.00 44.59 -6.07
N ILE A 885 -24.63 45.62 -6.63
CA ILE A 885 -24.64 46.98 -6.07
C ILE A 885 -25.52 47.02 -4.81
N ASN A 886 -26.68 46.36 -4.83
CA ASN A 886 -27.58 46.24 -3.69
C ASN A 886 -26.89 45.54 -2.49
N GLN A 887 -26.13 44.48 -2.73
CA GLN A 887 -25.34 43.80 -1.69
C GLN A 887 -24.24 44.69 -1.07
N ILE A 888 -23.69 45.64 -1.83
CA ILE A 888 -22.73 46.61 -1.30
C ILE A 888 -23.46 47.62 -0.40
N LEU A 889 -24.63 48.11 -0.80
CA LEU A 889 -25.36 49.14 -0.07
C LEU A 889 -26.09 48.63 1.20
N LYS A 890 -26.44 47.33 1.28
CA LYS A 890 -27.18 46.75 2.42
C LYS A 890 -26.39 46.49 3.71
N GLU A 891 -25.05 46.46 3.68
CA GLU A 891 -24.21 46.10 4.84
C GLU A 891 -23.30 47.25 5.31
N GLU A 892 -23.79 48.50 5.30
CA GLU A 892 -23.17 49.64 6.02
C GLU A 892 -23.76 49.84 7.41
#